data_AF-A0A2A2K8J9-F1
#
_entry.id   AF-A0A2A2K8J9-F1
#
_cell.length_a   1.000
_cell.length_b   1.000
_cell.length_c   1.000
_cell.angle_alpha   90.00
_cell.angle_beta   90.00
_cell.angle_gamma   90.00
#
_symmetry.space_group_name_H-M   'P 1'
#
loop_
_entity.id
_entity.type
_entity.pdbx_description
1 polymer ?
#
loop_
_entity_poly.entity_id
_entity_poly.type
_entity_poly.pdbx_seq_one_letter_code
_entity_poly.pdbx_strand_id
1 'polypeptide(L)'
;MVRIPPASIKKFEDLPLLVKNRVIGLLSNFTPEIRLEYLQNDPPEGELLEQLTGAWLYLKDISTISQSGPTCGLVALQMAMQLIGASLIAVDDILDKAREQGYTKNGEMYSTSYMALLANDLWDSSVVSCVSHFPSASEMVSHLHESTAILIPYDCDRNIEPALRKGHSAHWGIVVGYLLVDTNEKGICTPTRESISQLPINSPNLYLLIAQGKSRYYGLHPYILLEKSNAQLYEAEMSPRKRRPATPTTGSAKRAKQEPPEESDLKSVDPSEFEAYLKKTGSNKYDKATWKRPPIPHGMLQLNSVAIQVFDIETYQENGGNDSYDRTNVKLYGVNREGNSVCVIVTDHFPHFYFQAPNGFGAEHLEQAQRALNNQVSNSARRGGTSATMSQLVADNLIHLKIVEGENLYFYRGSEKKYPFLKVTGTASALSKAKNELRNGVNLMGHGPVNVGTLYEANIDGEVKFMTKTGVVGCGWVEVPIGKGKTVPDAQKLTRCQLEIRVSVKDLIIHDTEGEWLDIAPIRTVSLDIECMGRRGVFPDASEDSVIQIANMVKIEGQTEPFLRVCFVLGTCAPVIGSDIVCCKTEKELLEQWAEFIRIVDPDILTGYNILNFDLPYILDRAKVLKLPQVALLGRQKDKASGVRDAVLSSKQMGSRVNKSIDIHGRVIFDVLQVVLRDYKLRSYTLNSVSYHFLTEQKEDVDHTMIPTLQSGDDQTRRRLAVYCMKDAILPLRLLDKLMSVINYMEMARVTGVPLNYLLTRGQQIKILSMILRKCKANRFFVPVIEHQGNDGEGFEGATVIEPHRGFYNEPIATLDFASLYPSIMIAHNLCYTTLIQKPDPTYVKDQDYIQTPSGQFFATRTRRRGLLPEILEDLLATRKRAKNDLKNEKDEFRKMVLNGRQMALKISANSVYGFTGATVGKLPCLEISQSVTAFGRQMIDMTKTEVEKIYIKGARDGKCPINAKVIYGDTDSVMVRFGVKSVKEAMEIGLDAATTVSKIFPAPIKLEFEKVYYPYLLINKKRYAGLYFTKPDKHDKMDCKGLETVRRDNCPLVAKVLGTCLETLLVDRNADAALSFAKKVISDLLCNRIDISMLIISKELTKAGDK
;
A
#
# COMPACT_ATOMS: atom_id res chain seq x y z
N MET A 1 0.53 45.00 22.40
CA MET A 1 -0.48 46.06 22.52
C MET A 1 0.25 47.39 22.57
N VAL A 2 0.20 48.19 21.51
CA VAL A 2 0.85 49.53 21.46
C VAL A 2 -0.19 50.60 21.78
N ARG A 3 0.16 51.54 22.69
CA ARG A 3 -0.71 52.64 23.12
C ARG A 3 -0.47 53.90 22.27
N ILE A 4 -1.54 54.56 21.84
CA ILE A 4 -1.57 55.53 20.73
C ILE A 4 -2.41 56.77 21.14
N PRO A 5 -2.33 57.92 20.46
CA PRO A 5 -3.37 58.95 20.60
C PRO A 5 -4.76 58.49 20.12
N PRO A 6 -5.87 59.06 20.63
CA PRO A 6 -7.21 58.67 20.18
C PRO A 6 -7.44 59.07 18.72
N ALA A 7 -7.69 58.10 17.84
CA ALA A 7 -8.14 58.32 16.47
C ALA A 7 -9.57 58.90 16.45
N SER A 8 -9.91 59.64 15.39
CA SER A 8 -11.29 60.11 15.16
C SER A 8 -12.25 58.92 15.09
N ILE A 9 -13.37 59.02 15.83
CA ILE A 9 -14.42 58.00 15.83
C ILE A 9 -15.32 58.25 14.62
N LYS A 10 -15.57 57.20 13.82
CA LYS A 10 -16.54 57.25 12.72
C LYS A 10 -17.96 57.10 13.24
N LYS A 11 -18.89 57.94 12.76
CA LYS A 11 -20.32 57.75 13.03
C LYS A 11 -20.86 56.62 12.15
N PHE A 12 -22.04 56.11 12.50
CA PHE A 12 -22.69 55.08 11.70
C PHE A 12 -22.90 55.53 10.25
N GLU A 13 -23.19 56.82 10.00
CA GLU A 13 -23.36 57.35 8.65
C GLU A 13 -22.06 57.29 7.81
N ASP A 14 -20.90 57.22 8.45
CA ASP A 14 -19.59 57.20 7.78
C ASP A 14 -19.10 55.78 7.42
N LEU A 15 -19.89 54.75 7.78
CA LEU A 15 -19.57 53.35 7.49
C LEU A 15 -19.79 52.98 6.01
N PRO A 16 -18.96 52.07 5.43
CA PRO A 16 -19.24 51.50 4.13
C PRO A 16 -20.60 50.79 4.09
N LEU A 17 -21.31 50.91 2.95
CA LEU A 17 -22.67 50.38 2.75
C LEU A 17 -22.80 48.89 3.13
N LEU A 18 -21.80 48.08 2.79
CA LEU A 18 -21.78 46.65 3.10
C LEU A 18 -21.78 46.36 4.62
N VAL A 19 -21.12 47.21 5.41
CA VAL A 19 -21.03 47.09 6.87
C VAL A 19 -22.32 47.57 7.50
N LYS A 20 -22.87 48.70 7.03
CA LYS A 20 -24.20 49.20 7.44
C LYS A 20 -25.26 48.11 7.25
N ASN A 21 -25.26 47.46 6.09
CA ASN A 21 -26.17 46.36 5.76
C ASN A 21 -26.05 45.17 6.72
N ARG A 22 -24.83 44.77 7.11
CA ARG A 22 -24.64 43.70 8.10
C ARG A 22 -25.09 44.11 9.50
N VAL A 23 -24.80 45.34 9.93
CA VAL A 23 -25.25 45.87 11.23
C VAL A 23 -26.78 45.92 11.28
N ILE A 24 -27.42 46.47 10.25
CA ILE A 24 -28.89 46.55 10.15
C ILE A 24 -29.51 45.15 10.09
N GLY A 25 -28.92 44.22 9.33
CA GLY A 25 -29.35 42.82 9.28
C GLY A 25 -29.25 42.11 10.63
N LEU A 26 -28.24 42.43 11.46
CA LEU A 26 -28.10 41.90 12.81
C LEU A 26 -29.15 42.47 13.76
N LEU A 27 -29.36 43.80 13.76
CA LEU A 27 -30.30 44.48 14.65
C LEU A 27 -31.77 44.22 14.27
N SER A 28 -32.08 44.13 12.97
CA SER A 28 -33.43 43.82 12.49
C SER A 28 -33.90 42.40 12.82
N ASN A 29 -33.00 41.46 13.16
CA ASN A 29 -33.43 40.17 13.72
C ASN A 29 -34.18 40.31 15.05
N PHE A 30 -34.03 41.45 15.73
CA PHE A 30 -34.67 41.76 17.00
C PHE A 30 -35.82 42.79 16.86
N THR A 31 -36.06 43.34 15.66
CA THR A 31 -37.14 44.30 15.35
C THR A 31 -37.82 43.92 14.02
N PRO A 32 -38.90 43.10 14.06
CA PRO A 32 -39.50 42.48 12.88
C PRO A 32 -40.07 43.44 11.84
N GLU A 33 -40.59 44.61 12.25
CA GLU A 33 -41.20 45.58 11.32
C GLU A 33 -40.16 46.19 10.37
N ILE A 34 -39.03 46.64 10.90
CA ILE A 34 -37.93 47.26 10.13
C ILE A 34 -37.21 46.22 9.26
N ARG A 35 -37.20 44.95 9.69
CA ARG A 35 -36.65 43.83 8.91
C ARG A 35 -37.35 43.66 7.56
N LEU A 36 -38.66 43.87 7.50
CA LEU A 36 -39.45 43.75 6.27
C LEU A 36 -39.15 44.89 5.29
N GLU A 37 -39.01 46.12 5.79
CA GLU A 37 -38.65 47.29 4.97
C GLU A 37 -37.20 47.22 4.47
N TYR A 38 -36.24 46.82 5.31
CA TYR A 38 -34.84 46.61 4.92
C TYR A 38 -34.68 45.54 3.83
N LEU A 39 -35.54 44.52 3.82
CA LEU A 39 -35.52 43.48 2.78
C LEU A 39 -36.12 43.95 1.45
N GLN A 40 -36.85 45.07 1.44
CA GLN A 40 -37.55 45.60 0.28
C GLN A 40 -36.87 46.83 -0.36
N ASN A 41 -36.10 47.63 0.40
CA ASN A 41 -35.48 48.89 -0.05
C ASN A 41 -33.99 49.03 0.36
N ASP A 42 -33.31 50.11 -0.07
CA ASP A 42 -31.99 50.54 0.42
C ASP A 42 -31.97 50.75 1.96
N PRO A 43 -30.80 50.77 2.64
CA PRO A 43 -30.76 50.84 4.10
C PRO A 43 -31.47 52.09 4.66
N PRO A 44 -32.26 51.95 5.75
CA PRO A 44 -33.03 53.05 6.33
C PRO A 44 -32.17 54.24 6.76
N GLU A 45 -32.64 55.46 6.48
CA GLU A 45 -32.01 56.72 6.90
C GLU A 45 -32.72 57.33 8.13
N GLY A 46 -31.96 58.01 9.00
CA GLY A 46 -32.44 58.89 10.08
C GLY A 46 -33.47 58.28 11.05
N GLU A 47 -34.74 58.58 10.85
CA GLU A 47 -35.85 58.24 11.77
C GLU A 47 -36.10 56.73 11.91
N LEU A 48 -35.84 55.94 10.86
CA LEU A 48 -36.00 54.48 10.89
C LEU A 48 -34.87 53.77 11.66
N LEU A 49 -33.70 54.42 11.78
CA LEU A 49 -32.59 53.90 12.59
C LEU A 49 -32.89 53.98 14.09
N GLU A 50 -33.67 54.97 14.54
CA GLU A 50 -34.07 55.13 15.95
C GLU A 50 -35.06 54.05 16.42
N GLN A 51 -35.70 53.34 15.48
CA GLN A 51 -36.67 52.30 15.77
C GLN A 51 -36.02 50.90 15.94
N LEU A 52 -34.75 50.71 15.55
CA LEU A 52 -34.02 49.46 15.75
C LEU A 52 -33.71 49.24 17.25
N THR A 53 -33.68 47.98 17.68
CA THR A 53 -33.09 47.61 18.99
C THR A 53 -31.68 48.18 19.10
N GLY A 54 -31.40 48.81 20.23
CA GLY A 54 -30.21 49.64 20.38
C GLY A 54 -28.90 48.88 20.33
N ALA A 55 -27.86 49.57 19.92
CA ALA A 55 -26.51 49.02 19.94
C ALA A 55 -25.47 50.12 20.16
N TRP A 56 -24.42 49.76 20.87
CA TRP A 56 -23.24 50.61 21.03
C TRP A 56 -22.24 50.29 19.92
N LEU A 57 -21.97 51.26 19.05
CA LEU A 57 -20.97 51.14 17.99
C LEU A 57 -19.77 52.01 18.32
N TYR A 58 -18.60 51.39 18.35
CA TYR A 58 -17.32 52.10 18.45
C TYR A 58 -16.44 51.67 17.27
N LEU A 59 -15.91 52.63 16.51
CA LEU A 59 -15.06 52.36 15.36
C LEU A 59 -13.98 53.43 15.17
N LYS A 60 -12.73 52.99 15.08
CA LYS A 60 -11.57 53.80 14.73
C LYS A 60 -11.48 54.02 13.22
N ASP A 61 -11.11 55.22 12.82
CA ASP A 61 -10.84 55.50 11.41
C ASP A 61 -9.51 54.90 10.94
N ILE A 62 -9.54 54.16 9.83
CA ILE A 62 -8.38 53.56 9.18
C ILE A 62 -8.63 53.37 7.69
N SER A 63 -7.57 53.48 6.87
CA SER A 63 -7.62 53.12 5.45
C SER A 63 -7.30 51.65 5.25
N THR A 64 -8.28 50.88 4.78
CA THR A 64 -8.10 49.45 4.50
C THR A 64 -7.26 49.22 3.25
N ILE A 65 -6.27 48.34 3.35
CA ILE A 65 -5.39 47.98 2.23
C ILE A 65 -5.71 46.54 1.83
N SER A 66 -5.96 46.30 0.53
CA SER A 66 -6.24 44.97 0.00
C SER A 66 -5.15 44.57 -0.97
N GLN A 67 -4.64 43.35 -0.80
CA GLN A 67 -3.55 42.81 -1.60
C GLN A 67 -3.78 41.34 -1.98
N SER A 68 -2.98 40.86 -2.94
CA SER A 68 -2.94 39.46 -3.37
C SER A 68 -1.68 38.76 -2.84
N GLY A 69 -1.84 37.79 -1.92
CA GLY A 69 -0.69 37.02 -1.44
C GLY A 69 -0.82 36.52 0.01
N PRO A 70 0.23 35.88 0.56
CA PRO A 70 0.23 35.33 1.92
C PRO A 70 0.52 36.38 3.02
N THR A 71 0.94 37.59 2.65
CA THR A 71 1.40 38.71 3.49
C THR A 71 0.29 39.43 4.29
N CYS A 72 -0.83 38.76 4.56
CA CYS A 72 -1.99 39.36 5.25
C CYS A 72 -1.68 39.89 6.65
N GLY A 73 -0.81 39.20 7.41
CA GLY A 73 -0.34 39.67 8.71
C GLY A 73 0.54 40.92 8.62
N LEU A 74 1.39 41.00 7.58
CA LEU A 74 2.25 42.17 7.36
C LEU A 74 1.44 43.40 6.91
N VAL A 75 0.40 43.18 6.11
CA VAL A 75 -0.54 44.26 5.75
C VAL A 75 -1.36 44.70 6.96
N ALA A 76 -1.80 43.76 7.82
CA ALA A 76 -2.46 44.12 9.07
C ALA A 76 -1.51 44.92 10.00
N LEU A 77 -0.22 44.58 10.01
CA LEU A 77 0.81 45.32 10.76
C LEU A 77 1.02 46.73 10.19
N GLN A 78 1.11 46.88 8.87
CA GLN A 78 1.19 48.18 8.19
C GLN A 78 -0.07 49.03 8.45
N MET A 79 -1.26 48.42 8.43
CA MET A 79 -2.51 49.09 8.77
C MET A 79 -2.48 49.57 10.23
N ALA A 80 -1.95 48.77 11.16
CA ALA A 80 -1.78 49.20 12.54
C ALA A 80 -0.88 50.46 12.66
N MET A 81 0.06 50.68 11.73
CA MET A 81 0.90 51.88 11.66
C MET A 81 0.08 53.17 11.52
N GLN A 82 -1.04 53.10 10.77
CA GLN A 82 -1.94 54.24 10.57
C GLN A 82 -2.64 54.62 11.87
N LEU A 83 -3.02 53.63 12.68
CA LEU A 83 -3.60 53.91 13.98
C LEU A 83 -2.55 54.57 14.86
N ILE A 84 -1.32 54.01 14.93
CA ILE A 84 -0.26 54.48 15.84
C ILE A 84 0.36 55.83 15.45
N GLY A 85 0.02 56.39 14.28
CA GLY A 85 0.60 57.63 13.77
C GLY A 85 2.07 57.50 13.31
N ALA A 86 2.52 56.27 13.03
CA ALA A 86 3.89 56.01 12.57
C ALA A 86 4.01 56.19 11.05
N SER A 87 5.22 56.53 10.59
CA SER A 87 5.54 56.63 9.16
C SER A 87 5.27 55.30 8.45
N LEU A 88 4.41 55.30 7.44
CA LEU A 88 4.07 54.09 6.69
C LEU A 88 5.30 53.52 5.97
N ILE A 89 5.63 52.27 6.26
CA ILE A 89 6.65 51.48 5.58
C ILE A 89 5.97 50.61 4.52
N ALA A 90 6.57 50.38 3.34
CA ALA A 90 5.97 49.54 2.32
C ALA A 90 5.89 48.07 2.77
N VAL A 91 4.85 47.34 2.35
CA VAL A 91 4.65 45.93 2.75
C VAL A 91 5.82 45.05 2.30
N ASP A 92 6.43 45.37 1.16
CA ASP A 92 7.58 44.63 0.64
C ASP A 92 8.82 44.80 1.55
N ASP A 93 9.06 46.00 2.06
CA ASP A 93 10.15 46.26 3.02
C ASP A 93 9.90 45.53 4.36
N ILE A 94 8.65 45.52 4.83
CA ILE A 94 8.25 44.77 6.03
C ILE A 94 8.45 43.27 5.82
N LEU A 95 8.13 42.75 4.62
CA LEU A 95 8.31 41.34 4.25
C LEU A 95 9.78 40.96 4.20
N ASP A 96 10.62 41.79 3.60
CA ASP A 96 12.06 41.53 3.51
C ASP A 96 12.69 41.53 4.91
N LYS A 97 12.29 42.47 5.78
CA LYS A 97 12.72 42.46 7.19
C LYS A 97 12.26 41.21 7.94
N ALA A 98 11.01 40.79 7.73
CA ALA A 98 10.46 39.58 8.35
C ALA A 98 11.13 38.29 7.85
N ARG A 99 11.62 38.28 6.61
CA ARG A 99 12.42 37.17 6.04
C ARG A 99 13.84 37.15 6.60
N GLU A 100 14.49 38.30 6.68
CA GLU A 100 15.83 38.44 7.27
C GLU A 100 15.86 37.89 8.70
N GLN A 101 14.84 38.18 9.50
CA GLN A 101 14.72 37.72 10.88
C GLN A 101 14.14 36.29 11.02
N GLY A 102 13.78 35.63 9.92
CA GLY A 102 13.24 34.26 9.94
C GLY A 102 11.81 34.13 10.48
N TYR A 103 11.06 35.24 10.59
CA TYR A 103 9.70 35.27 11.10
C TYR A 103 8.65 34.79 10.09
N THR A 104 9.01 34.80 8.80
CA THR A 104 8.21 34.28 7.70
C THR A 104 9.09 33.82 6.52
N LYS A 105 8.58 32.91 5.68
CA LYS A 105 9.20 32.55 4.38
C LYS A 105 8.51 33.23 3.19
N ASN A 106 7.17 33.20 3.18
CA ASN A 106 6.35 33.66 2.06
C ASN A 106 5.34 34.77 2.43
N GLY A 107 5.43 35.33 3.65
CA GLY A 107 4.52 36.36 4.15
C GLY A 107 3.52 35.91 5.23
N GLU A 108 3.39 34.60 5.45
CA GLU A 108 2.63 34.04 6.58
C GLU A 108 3.48 34.09 7.85
N MET A 109 2.98 34.75 8.90
CA MET A 109 3.70 34.86 10.17
C MET A 109 3.59 33.57 10.98
N TYR A 110 4.72 33.09 11.51
CA TYR A 110 4.78 31.79 12.20
C TYR A 110 4.30 31.81 13.65
N SER A 111 4.41 32.94 14.35
CA SER A 111 4.05 33.08 15.76
C SER A 111 3.59 34.51 16.05
N THR A 112 2.74 34.65 17.07
CA THR A 112 2.35 35.96 17.60
C THR A 112 3.52 36.70 18.25
N SER A 113 4.47 35.96 18.83
CA SER A 113 5.70 36.49 19.40
C SER A 113 6.58 37.12 18.32
N TYR A 114 6.71 36.47 17.16
CA TYR A 114 7.46 37.01 16.02
C TYR A 114 6.80 38.24 15.41
N MET A 115 5.47 38.29 15.35
CA MET A 115 4.76 39.50 14.96
C MET A 115 5.07 40.66 15.92
N ALA A 116 5.13 40.40 17.23
CA ALA A 116 5.46 41.41 18.22
C ALA A 116 6.92 41.89 18.11
N LEU A 117 7.87 40.96 17.89
CA LEU A 117 9.28 41.31 17.66
C LEU A 117 9.48 42.13 16.38
N LEU A 118 8.85 41.72 15.28
CA LEU A 118 8.86 42.46 14.02
C LEU A 118 8.29 43.87 14.19
N ALA A 119 7.21 44.01 14.94
CA ALA A 119 6.60 45.30 15.25
C ALA A 119 7.53 46.19 16.09
N ASN A 120 8.23 45.64 17.10
CA ASN A 120 9.21 46.38 17.89
C ASN A 120 10.39 46.87 17.04
N ASP A 121 10.90 46.02 16.15
CA ASP A 121 12.00 46.36 15.22
C ASP A 121 11.61 47.52 14.28
N LEU A 122 10.33 47.65 13.92
CA LEU A 122 9.84 48.66 12.97
C LEU A 122 9.42 49.98 13.62
N TRP A 123 9.08 49.99 14.91
CA TRP A 123 8.40 51.13 15.55
C TRP A 123 9.21 51.92 16.58
N ASP A 124 10.49 51.60 16.78
CA ASP A 124 11.43 52.34 17.64
C ASP A 124 10.85 52.73 19.04
N SER A 125 9.90 51.93 19.55
CA SER A 125 9.19 52.19 20.80
C SER A 125 9.02 50.91 21.61
N SER A 126 9.31 51.00 22.91
CA SER A 126 9.30 49.88 23.86
C SER A 126 7.90 49.43 24.30
N VAL A 127 6.88 49.54 23.42
CA VAL A 127 5.46 49.46 23.81
C VAL A 127 4.71 48.32 23.08
N VAL A 128 5.35 47.39 22.36
CA VAL A 128 4.64 46.23 21.79
C VAL A 128 4.68 45.02 22.73
N SER A 129 3.57 44.74 23.42
CA SER A 129 3.37 43.48 24.16
C SER A 129 2.68 42.38 23.34
N CYS A 130 3.14 41.14 23.43
CA CYS A 130 2.38 39.96 23.05
C CYS A 130 1.54 39.51 24.28
N VAL A 131 0.27 39.17 24.08
CA VAL A 131 -0.59 38.65 25.16
C VAL A 131 -0.75 37.14 24.96
N SER A 132 -0.49 36.34 25.99
CA SER A 132 -0.49 34.88 25.92
C SER A 132 -1.89 34.25 25.92
N HIS A 133 -2.94 35.05 26.12
CA HIS A 133 -4.34 34.62 26.09
C HIS A 133 -5.20 35.61 25.30
N PHE A 134 -6.31 35.12 24.74
CA PHE A 134 -7.30 35.98 24.11
C PHE A 134 -7.95 36.88 25.19
N PRO A 135 -8.02 38.22 25.03
CA PRO A 135 -8.61 39.10 26.03
C PRO A 135 -10.10 38.80 26.20
N SER A 136 -10.59 38.76 27.43
CA SER A 136 -12.02 38.65 27.73
C SER A 136 -12.83 39.77 27.06
N ALA A 137 -14.14 39.61 26.91
CA ALA A 137 -15.00 40.62 26.25
C ALA A 137 -14.86 42.02 26.88
N SER A 138 -14.73 42.11 28.20
CA SER A 138 -14.53 43.38 28.92
C SER A 138 -13.13 43.97 28.68
N GLU A 139 -12.08 43.14 28.73
CA GLU A 139 -10.71 43.56 28.42
C GLU A 139 -10.59 44.03 26.96
N MET A 140 -11.18 43.31 26.01
CA MET A 140 -11.20 43.66 24.59
C MET A 140 -11.79 45.07 24.37
N VAL A 141 -12.93 45.37 24.99
CA VAL A 141 -13.56 46.69 24.91
C VAL A 141 -12.70 47.76 25.58
N SER A 142 -12.16 47.49 26.79
CA SER A 142 -11.27 48.43 27.50
C SER A 142 -10.05 48.78 26.63
N HIS A 143 -9.41 47.77 26.06
CA HIS A 143 -8.22 47.94 25.22
C HIS A 143 -8.50 48.73 23.94
N LEU A 144 -9.67 48.55 23.32
CA LEU A 144 -10.06 49.34 22.16
C LEU A 144 -10.17 50.84 22.50
N HIS A 145 -10.66 51.18 23.69
CA HIS A 145 -10.78 52.56 24.19
C HIS A 145 -9.49 53.14 24.77
N GLU A 146 -8.56 52.31 25.25
CA GLU A 146 -7.24 52.72 25.75
C GLU A 146 -6.25 53.12 24.64
N SER A 147 -6.77 53.43 23.46
CA SER A 147 -6.01 53.75 22.25
C SER A 147 -4.98 52.69 21.89
N THR A 148 -5.37 51.41 21.92
CA THR A 148 -4.50 50.31 21.51
C THR A 148 -4.85 49.78 20.11
N ALA A 149 -3.83 49.44 19.31
CA ALA A 149 -4.01 48.62 18.10
C ALA A 149 -3.91 47.13 18.46
N ILE A 150 -4.94 46.35 18.11
CA ILE A 150 -5.02 44.91 18.43
C ILE A 150 -4.99 44.11 17.14
N LEU A 151 -3.93 43.33 16.94
CA LEU A 151 -3.84 42.34 15.86
C LEU A 151 -4.21 40.96 16.41
N ILE A 152 -5.10 40.27 15.71
CA ILE A 152 -5.58 38.95 16.11
C ILE A 152 -5.40 37.98 14.95
N PRO A 153 -4.70 36.85 15.17
CA PRO A 153 -4.74 35.74 14.22
C PRO A 153 -5.99 34.89 14.45
N TYR A 154 -6.59 34.36 13.40
CA TYR A 154 -7.72 33.42 13.49
C TYR A 154 -7.69 32.40 12.34
N ASP A 155 -8.33 31.25 12.53
CA ASP A 155 -8.50 30.25 11.46
C ASP A 155 -9.58 30.74 10.48
N CYS A 156 -9.28 30.77 9.18
CA CYS A 156 -10.18 31.37 8.20
C CYS A 156 -10.79 30.36 7.21
N ASP A 157 -12.00 30.64 6.71
CA ASP A 157 -12.59 29.94 5.57
C ASP A 157 -12.02 30.48 4.24
N ARG A 158 -12.45 29.93 3.10
CA ARG A 158 -12.09 30.35 1.75
C ARG A 158 -12.51 31.79 1.44
N ASN A 159 -13.54 32.31 2.13
CA ASN A 159 -13.97 33.70 2.06
C ASN A 159 -13.21 34.62 3.05
N ILE A 160 -12.21 34.08 3.77
CA ILE A 160 -11.32 34.81 4.68
C ILE A 160 -12.02 35.23 5.99
N GLU A 161 -13.28 34.84 6.20
CA GLU A 161 -13.96 35.06 7.48
C GLU A 161 -13.47 34.06 8.55
N PRO A 162 -13.52 34.43 9.85
CA PRO A 162 -13.20 33.51 10.94
C PRO A 162 -14.08 32.26 10.91
N ALA A 163 -13.46 31.10 11.08
CA ALA A 163 -14.09 29.80 11.00
C ALA A 163 -13.48 28.81 12.00
N LEU A 164 -14.18 27.69 12.21
CA LEU A 164 -13.76 26.63 13.12
C LEU A 164 -13.25 25.40 12.35
N ARG A 165 -12.15 25.55 11.58
CA ARG A 165 -11.59 24.52 10.69
C ARG A 165 -10.35 23.82 11.23
N LYS A 166 -10.14 23.87 12.55
CA LYS A 166 -9.03 23.21 13.26
C LYS A 166 -7.66 23.74 12.83
N GLY A 167 -7.55 25.04 12.60
CA GLY A 167 -6.30 25.71 12.21
C GLY A 167 -5.86 25.39 10.78
N HIS A 168 -6.82 25.23 9.87
CA HIS A 168 -6.54 24.86 8.48
C HIS A 168 -5.80 25.97 7.71
N SER A 169 -6.11 27.24 7.99
CA SER A 169 -5.46 28.39 7.37
C SER A 169 -5.47 29.58 8.33
N ALA A 170 -4.29 30.00 8.78
CA ALA A 170 -4.18 31.20 9.61
C ALA A 170 -4.39 32.47 8.77
N HIS A 171 -5.20 33.39 9.29
CA HIS A 171 -5.32 34.75 8.79
C HIS A 171 -5.09 35.74 9.93
N TRP A 172 -4.84 36.99 9.58
CA TRP A 172 -4.59 38.07 10.53
C TRP A 172 -5.51 39.25 10.22
N GLY A 173 -6.12 39.80 11.26
CA GLY A 173 -6.92 41.01 11.16
C GLY A 173 -6.59 41.98 12.28
N ILE A 174 -6.82 43.27 12.01
CA ILE A 174 -6.76 44.32 13.02
C ILE A 174 -8.17 44.60 13.53
N VAL A 175 -8.35 44.57 14.85
CA VAL A 175 -9.61 44.95 15.48
C VAL A 175 -9.67 46.47 15.54
N VAL A 176 -10.63 47.05 14.83
CA VAL A 176 -10.76 48.49 14.64
C VAL A 176 -11.97 49.05 15.39
N GLY A 177 -12.85 48.18 15.88
CA GLY A 177 -14.07 48.59 16.56
C GLY A 177 -14.88 47.42 17.08
N TYR A 178 -16.01 47.72 17.71
CA TYR A 178 -16.99 46.75 18.15
C TYR A 178 -18.41 47.28 18.00
N LEU A 179 -19.34 46.34 17.90
CA LEU A 179 -20.78 46.55 18.01
C LEU A 179 -21.27 45.70 19.20
N LEU A 180 -21.81 46.35 20.22
CA LEU A 180 -22.44 45.68 21.36
C LEU A 180 -23.95 45.86 21.24
N VAL A 181 -24.67 44.76 21.01
CA VAL A 181 -26.13 44.78 20.90
C VAL A 181 -26.74 44.90 22.30
N ASP A 182 -27.55 45.93 22.52
CA ASP A 182 -28.24 46.19 23.78
C ASP A 182 -29.73 46.43 23.53
N THR A 183 -30.55 45.43 23.86
CA THR A 183 -31.99 45.47 23.62
C THR A 183 -32.73 46.50 24.47
N ASN A 184 -32.07 47.11 25.45
CA ASN A 184 -32.66 48.17 26.30
C ASN A 184 -32.45 49.58 25.73
N GLU A 185 -31.54 49.74 24.77
CA GLU A 185 -31.29 51.00 24.09
C GLU A 185 -32.14 51.11 22.81
N LYS A 186 -32.24 52.32 22.25
CA LYS A 186 -32.87 52.56 20.94
C LYS A 186 -31.88 53.22 20.00
N GLY A 187 -31.78 52.70 18.77
CA GLY A 187 -30.84 53.21 17.77
C GLY A 187 -29.37 52.89 18.04
N ILE A 188 -28.48 53.44 17.21
CA ILE A 188 -27.04 53.15 17.30
C ILE A 188 -26.34 54.30 18.02
N CYS A 189 -25.83 54.03 19.22
CA CYS A 189 -25.15 55.02 20.05
C CYS A 189 -23.63 54.84 19.97
N THR A 190 -22.88 55.94 20.02
CA THR A 190 -21.42 55.91 20.14
C THR A 190 -21.03 56.06 21.61
N PRO A 191 -20.36 55.06 22.23
CA PRO A 191 -20.00 55.13 23.64
C PRO A 191 -18.94 56.22 23.91
N THR A 192 -19.13 56.99 24.98
CA THR A 192 -18.12 57.95 25.48
C THR A 192 -17.23 57.27 26.52
N ARG A 193 -16.07 57.85 26.82
CA ARG A 193 -15.10 57.26 27.76
C ARG A 193 -15.69 57.04 29.17
N GLU A 194 -16.67 57.85 29.56
CA GLU A 194 -17.36 57.77 30.85
C GLU A 194 -18.45 56.68 30.85
N SER A 195 -19.08 56.40 29.71
CA SER A 195 -20.17 55.42 29.59
C SER A 195 -19.69 53.96 29.51
N ILE A 196 -18.40 53.70 29.23
CA ILE A 196 -17.85 52.34 29.09
C ILE A 196 -18.07 51.48 30.33
N SER A 197 -17.88 52.06 31.52
CA SER A 197 -18.06 51.36 32.80
C SER A 197 -19.49 50.89 33.06
N GLN A 198 -20.46 51.44 32.30
CA GLN A 198 -21.89 51.15 32.42
C GLN A 198 -22.40 50.24 31.30
N LEU A 199 -21.56 49.88 30.32
CA LEU A 199 -21.96 49.01 29.21
C LEU A 199 -22.20 47.57 29.69
N PRO A 200 -23.30 46.91 29.28
CA PRO A 200 -23.58 45.51 29.62
C PRO A 200 -22.74 44.56 28.76
N ILE A 201 -21.41 44.59 28.92
CA ILE A 201 -20.48 43.83 28.10
C ILE A 201 -20.62 42.33 28.41
N ASN A 202 -21.19 41.58 27.46
CA ASN A 202 -21.24 40.13 27.50
C ASN A 202 -20.75 39.54 26.16
N SER A 203 -20.17 38.35 26.19
CA SER A 203 -19.63 37.70 24.98
C SER A 203 -20.68 37.40 23.90
N PRO A 204 -21.93 37.01 24.22
CA PRO A 204 -22.96 36.69 23.20
C PRO A 204 -23.43 37.90 22.39
N ASN A 205 -23.44 39.10 22.97
CA ASN A 205 -23.95 40.31 22.32
C ASN A 205 -22.84 41.18 21.73
N LEU A 206 -21.58 40.78 21.86
CA LEU A 206 -20.42 41.51 21.36
C LEU A 206 -19.98 41.01 19.98
N TYR A 207 -19.90 41.93 19.04
CA TYR A 207 -19.36 41.74 17.69
C TYR A 207 -18.16 42.64 17.50
N LEU A 208 -17.10 42.12 16.87
CA LEU A 208 -15.88 42.88 16.57
C LEU A 208 -15.84 43.27 15.10
N LEU A 209 -15.47 44.51 14.84
CA LEU A 209 -15.16 45.00 13.50
C LEU A 209 -13.67 44.77 13.22
N ILE A 210 -13.38 43.97 12.21
CA ILE A 210 -12.03 43.57 11.81
C ILE A 210 -11.73 44.09 10.41
N ALA A 211 -10.59 44.77 10.27
CA ALA A 211 -10.03 45.06 8.96
C ALA A 211 -8.94 44.03 8.62
N GLN A 212 -8.90 43.56 7.37
CA GLN A 212 -7.99 42.50 6.94
C GLN A 212 -7.34 42.81 5.59
N GLY A 213 -6.11 42.36 5.39
CA GLY A 213 -5.29 42.72 4.23
C GLY A 213 -5.73 42.17 2.86
N LYS A 214 -6.88 41.49 2.78
CA LYS A 214 -7.45 40.90 1.56
C LYS A 214 -8.85 41.42 1.22
N SER A 215 -9.33 42.41 1.97
CA SER A 215 -10.63 43.05 1.78
C SER A 215 -10.49 44.56 1.91
N ARG A 216 -11.20 45.32 1.06
CA ARG A 216 -11.35 46.78 1.21
C ARG A 216 -12.48 47.18 2.16
N TYR A 217 -13.12 46.21 2.80
CA TYR A 217 -14.27 46.40 3.69
C TYR A 217 -14.02 45.73 5.04
N TYR A 218 -14.57 46.30 6.11
CA TYR A 218 -14.57 45.70 7.44
C TYR A 218 -15.44 44.44 7.49
N GLY A 219 -14.94 43.40 8.15
CA GLY A 219 -15.72 42.24 8.56
C GLY A 219 -16.33 42.47 9.94
N LEU A 220 -17.61 42.14 10.10
CA LEU A 220 -18.29 42.16 11.39
C LEU A 220 -18.49 40.71 11.85
N HIS A 221 -17.89 40.34 12.98
CA HIS A 221 -17.81 38.95 13.44
C HIS A 221 -18.16 38.82 14.93
N PRO A 222 -18.89 37.75 15.34
CA PRO A 222 -19.16 37.51 16.76
C PRO A 222 -17.86 37.31 17.55
N TYR A 223 -17.74 37.93 18.72
CA TYR A 223 -16.57 37.77 19.61
C TYR A 223 -16.28 36.29 19.91
N ILE A 224 -17.32 35.51 20.25
CA ILE A 224 -17.20 34.08 20.58
C ILE A 224 -16.64 33.26 19.42
N LEU A 225 -17.00 33.61 18.17
CA LEU A 225 -16.50 32.91 17.00
C LEU A 225 -15.00 33.17 16.80
N LEU A 226 -14.57 34.42 16.98
CA LEU A 226 -13.17 34.81 16.89
C LEU A 226 -12.32 34.19 17.99
N GLU A 227 -12.81 34.17 19.24
CA GLU A 227 -12.14 33.53 20.37
C GLU A 227 -11.93 32.03 20.11
N LYS A 228 -12.99 31.31 19.70
CA LYS A 228 -12.91 29.88 19.37
C LYS A 228 -12.05 29.61 18.13
N SER A 229 -12.06 30.51 17.15
CA SER A 229 -11.28 30.39 15.92
C SER A 229 -9.79 30.64 16.17
N ASN A 230 -9.45 31.62 17.00
CA ASN A 230 -8.09 31.88 17.46
C ASN A 230 -7.55 30.68 18.25
N ALA A 231 -8.34 30.09 19.15
CA ALA A 231 -7.95 28.92 19.95
C ALA A 231 -7.65 27.65 19.12
N GLN A 232 -8.02 27.61 17.84
CA GLN A 232 -7.71 26.50 16.93
C GLN A 232 -6.39 26.67 16.18
N LEU A 233 -5.76 27.84 16.28
CA LEU A 233 -4.45 28.09 15.70
C LEU A 233 -3.36 27.54 16.60
N TYR A 234 -2.34 26.97 15.97
CA TYR A 234 -1.13 26.51 16.63
C TYR A 234 0.03 27.37 16.14
N GLU A 235 0.92 27.77 17.03
CA GLU A 235 2.15 28.45 16.61
C GLU A 235 3.00 27.47 15.78
N ALA A 236 3.52 27.96 14.65
CA ALA A 236 4.36 27.14 13.79
C ALA A 236 5.74 27.04 14.42
N GLU A 237 6.07 25.88 15.01
CA GLU A 237 7.46 25.53 15.32
C GLU A 237 8.30 25.60 14.04
N MET A 238 9.54 26.10 14.14
CA MET A 238 10.45 26.22 12.99
C MET A 238 10.70 24.84 12.34
N SER A 239 9.91 24.58 11.27
CA SER A 239 9.89 23.46 10.31
C SER A 239 9.26 22.12 10.77
N PRO A 240 8.79 21.28 9.82
CA PRO A 240 7.90 21.57 8.68
C PRO A 240 6.68 20.60 8.64
N ARG A 241 5.43 21.07 8.70
CA ARG A 241 4.25 20.19 8.46
C ARG A 241 3.14 20.75 7.56
N LYS A 242 2.86 19.94 6.53
CA LYS A 242 1.56 19.45 6.04
C LYS A 242 0.59 20.48 5.44
N ARG A 243 0.62 20.63 4.12
CA ARG A 243 -0.54 21.09 3.33
C ARG A 243 -1.54 19.95 3.17
N ARG A 244 -2.78 20.14 3.64
CA ARG A 244 -3.94 19.29 3.27
C ARG A 244 -4.38 19.60 1.84
N PRO A 245 -4.67 18.60 0.99
CA PRO A 245 -5.47 18.83 -0.21
C PRO A 245 -6.95 18.98 0.14
N ALA A 246 -7.61 19.90 -0.56
CA ALA A 246 -9.03 20.24 -0.40
C ALA A 246 -9.95 19.08 -0.79
N THR A 247 -10.89 18.73 0.09
CA THR A 247 -12.10 17.98 -0.28
C THR A 247 -13.29 18.92 -0.48
N PRO A 248 -14.15 18.67 -1.49
CA PRO A 248 -15.49 19.22 -1.57
C PRO A 248 -16.50 18.38 -0.76
N THR A 249 -17.34 19.05 0.01
CA THR A 249 -18.62 18.60 0.63
C THR A 249 -19.72 18.54 -0.46
N THR A 250 -20.80 17.75 -0.46
CA THR A 250 -21.72 17.13 0.53
C THR A 250 -22.47 15.93 -0.12
N GLY A 251 -22.78 14.81 0.55
CA GLY A 251 -24.02 14.52 1.33
C GLY A 251 -24.74 13.27 0.73
N SER A 252 -25.40 12.33 1.42
CA SER A 252 -25.88 12.21 2.80
C SER A 252 -26.09 10.71 3.14
N ALA A 253 -25.85 10.29 4.38
CA ALA A 253 -26.46 9.09 4.95
C ALA A 253 -26.53 9.23 6.48
N LYS A 254 -27.74 9.08 6.99
CA LYS A 254 -28.16 9.22 8.39
C LYS A 254 -27.34 8.31 9.31
N ARG A 255 -26.74 8.87 10.36
CA ARG A 255 -26.23 8.12 11.51
C ARG A 255 -27.29 8.13 12.60
N ALA A 256 -27.65 6.92 13.06
CA ALA A 256 -28.47 6.71 14.23
C ALA A 256 -27.73 7.18 15.50
N LYS A 257 -28.50 7.71 16.45
CA LYS A 257 -28.05 8.16 17.77
C LYS A 257 -27.29 7.05 18.52
N GLN A 258 -26.06 7.36 18.92
CA GLN A 258 -25.44 6.79 20.12
C GLN A 258 -24.96 7.99 20.94
N GLU A 259 -25.40 8.05 22.18
CA GLU A 259 -25.04 9.08 23.15
C GLU A 259 -23.53 9.05 23.42
N PRO A 260 -22.89 10.22 23.66
CA PRO A 260 -21.51 10.25 24.11
C PRO A 260 -21.44 9.75 25.57
N PRO A 261 -20.38 9.01 25.95
CA PRO A 261 -20.11 8.74 27.35
C PRO A 261 -19.78 10.04 28.10
N GLU A 262 -20.23 10.13 29.34
CA GLU A 262 -20.06 11.29 30.23
C GLU A 262 -18.59 11.71 30.39
N GLU A 263 -18.34 13.02 30.32
CA GLU A 263 -17.08 13.68 30.65
C GLU A 263 -16.85 13.65 32.17
N SER A 264 -16.29 12.56 32.70
CA SER A 264 -15.61 12.58 33.98
C SER A 264 -14.59 11.45 34.06
N ASP A 265 -13.38 11.69 33.54
CA ASP A 265 -12.11 11.13 34.05
C ASP A 265 -10.92 11.50 33.14
N LEU A 266 -10.68 12.80 32.96
CA LEU A 266 -9.37 13.32 32.57
C LEU A 266 -8.84 14.14 33.74
N LYS A 267 -8.21 13.46 34.70
CA LYS A 267 -7.40 14.12 35.72
C LYS A 267 -6.28 14.88 35.01
N SER A 268 -6.25 16.19 35.21
CA SER A 268 -5.11 17.05 34.92
C SER A 268 -3.88 16.46 35.62
N VAL A 269 -2.86 16.10 34.84
CA VAL A 269 -1.56 15.69 35.41
C VAL A 269 -0.97 16.91 36.10
N ASP A 270 -0.66 16.75 37.38
CA ASP A 270 -0.01 17.76 38.22
C ASP A 270 1.36 18.12 37.62
N PRO A 271 1.71 19.42 37.44
CA PRO A 271 3.03 19.84 36.97
C PRO A 271 4.20 19.22 37.78
N SER A 272 3.96 18.89 39.05
CA SER A 272 4.94 18.20 39.90
C SER A 272 5.12 16.72 39.55
N GLU A 273 4.10 16.04 39.02
CA GLU A 273 4.22 14.68 38.45
C GLU A 273 4.95 14.68 37.11
N PHE A 274 4.80 15.76 36.31
CA PHE A 274 5.54 15.93 35.05
C PHE A 274 7.03 16.20 35.29
N GLU A 275 7.38 17.02 36.28
CA GLU A 275 8.77 17.18 36.74
C GLU A 275 9.32 15.91 37.37
N ALA A 276 8.49 15.13 38.08
CA ALA A 276 8.88 13.81 38.59
C ALA A 276 9.09 12.77 37.47
N TYR A 277 8.31 12.83 36.38
CA TYR A 277 8.48 12.03 35.17
C TYR A 277 9.77 12.40 34.42
N LEU A 278 10.08 13.69 34.30
CA LEU A 278 11.35 14.18 33.76
C LEU A 278 12.55 13.79 34.63
N LYS A 279 12.41 13.79 35.97
CA LYS A 279 13.44 13.28 36.90
C LYS A 279 13.58 11.75 36.84
N LYS A 280 12.52 11.00 36.55
CA LYS A 280 12.56 9.52 36.33
C LYS A 280 13.18 9.15 34.98
N THR A 281 12.95 9.95 33.93
CA THR A 281 13.48 9.73 32.57
C THR A 281 14.88 10.33 32.37
N GLY A 282 15.34 11.21 33.27
CA GLY A 282 16.69 11.75 33.30
C GLY A 282 17.80 10.75 33.69
N SER A 283 17.47 9.51 34.09
CA SER A 283 18.46 8.44 34.28
C SER A 283 18.53 7.54 33.05
N ASN A 284 19.59 7.70 32.25
CA ASN A 284 19.95 6.87 31.09
C ASN A 284 20.15 5.38 31.47
N LYS A 285 19.06 4.61 31.59
CA LYS A 285 19.06 3.14 31.43
C LYS A 285 17.75 2.72 30.75
N TYR A 286 17.77 2.65 29.42
CA TYR A 286 16.72 1.97 28.66
C TYR A 286 16.66 0.50 29.10
N ASP A 287 15.47 0.02 29.47
CA ASP A 287 15.32 -1.35 29.95
C ASP A 287 15.25 -2.31 28.77
N LYS A 288 16.40 -2.89 28.39
CA LYS A 288 16.51 -3.94 27.38
C LYS A 288 15.56 -5.13 27.64
N ALA A 289 15.02 -5.31 28.85
CA ALA A 289 14.02 -6.35 29.12
C ALA A 289 12.70 -6.08 28.37
N THR A 290 12.30 -4.82 28.19
CA THR A 290 11.08 -4.43 27.46
C THR A 290 11.10 -4.80 25.98
N TRP A 291 12.31 -4.93 25.41
CA TRP A 291 12.49 -5.29 24.00
C TRP A 291 12.30 -6.78 23.73
N LYS A 292 12.52 -7.64 24.73
CA LYS A 292 12.51 -9.10 24.56
C LYS A 292 11.11 -9.63 24.27
N ARG A 293 11.06 -10.82 23.67
CA ARG A 293 9.82 -11.61 23.60
C ARG A 293 9.40 -12.06 25.01
N PRO A 294 8.10 -12.34 25.23
CA PRO A 294 7.64 -12.96 26.47
C PRO A 294 8.44 -14.23 26.80
N PRO A 295 8.73 -14.54 28.07
CA PRO A 295 9.43 -15.75 28.44
C PRO A 295 8.58 -17.00 28.16
N ILE A 296 9.24 -18.12 27.87
CA ILE A 296 8.57 -19.40 27.66
C ILE A 296 8.05 -19.93 29.02
N PRO A 297 6.79 -20.39 29.12
CA PRO A 297 6.29 -21.06 30.32
C PRO A 297 7.12 -22.30 30.68
N HIS A 298 7.43 -22.49 31.97
CA HIS A 298 8.17 -23.67 32.44
C HIS A 298 7.43 -24.98 32.07
N GLY A 299 8.16 -25.96 31.52
CA GLY A 299 7.60 -27.29 31.21
C GLY A 299 6.75 -27.38 29.93
N MET A 300 6.70 -26.32 29.10
CA MET A 300 5.82 -26.23 27.93
C MET A 300 5.85 -27.45 26.99
N LEU A 301 7.01 -28.07 26.75
CA LEU A 301 7.14 -29.24 25.86
C LEU A 301 6.92 -30.61 26.54
N GLN A 302 6.92 -30.66 27.87
CA GLN A 302 6.63 -31.88 28.63
C GLN A 302 5.12 -32.03 28.88
N LEU A 303 4.39 -30.91 28.86
CA LEU A 303 2.98 -30.85 29.23
C LEU A 303 2.06 -30.55 28.04
N ASN A 304 2.54 -29.83 27.02
CA ASN A 304 1.72 -29.34 25.91
C ASN A 304 2.36 -29.63 24.53
N SER A 305 1.52 -29.71 23.50
CA SER A 305 1.99 -29.65 22.12
C SER A 305 2.43 -28.23 21.77
N VAL A 306 3.28 -28.09 20.76
CA VAL A 306 3.80 -26.78 20.32
C VAL A 306 3.39 -26.52 18.89
N ALA A 307 2.36 -25.68 18.73
CA ALA A 307 1.92 -25.18 17.45
C ALA A 307 2.60 -23.84 17.11
N ILE A 308 3.09 -23.72 15.88
CA ILE A 308 3.76 -22.52 15.37
C ILE A 308 3.24 -22.15 13.99
N GLN A 309 3.15 -20.86 13.71
CA GLN A 309 2.92 -20.35 12.37
C GLN A 309 4.27 -20.17 11.66
N VAL A 310 4.46 -20.79 10.50
CA VAL A 310 5.75 -20.83 9.79
C VAL A 310 5.89 -19.65 8.83
N PHE A 311 6.88 -18.77 9.05
CA PHE A 311 7.12 -17.59 8.21
C PHE A 311 8.31 -17.75 7.26
N ASP A 312 9.32 -18.52 7.67
CA ASP A 312 10.50 -18.79 6.87
C ASP A 312 10.89 -20.27 6.95
N ILE A 313 11.48 -20.77 5.86
CA ILE A 313 11.87 -22.17 5.68
C ILE A 313 13.24 -22.23 5.01
N GLU A 314 14.11 -23.07 5.56
CA GLU A 314 15.47 -23.23 5.05
C GLU A 314 15.85 -24.71 5.03
N THR A 315 16.28 -25.21 3.87
CA THR A 315 16.96 -26.51 3.79
C THR A 315 18.44 -26.34 4.11
N TYR A 316 19.00 -27.26 4.91
CA TYR A 316 20.43 -27.25 5.20
C TYR A 316 21.00 -28.67 5.27
N GLN A 317 22.31 -28.75 5.05
CA GLN A 317 23.08 -29.98 5.19
C GLN A 317 23.72 -30.02 6.58
N GLU A 318 23.49 -31.10 7.29
CA GLU A 318 24.16 -31.46 8.54
C GLU A 318 25.22 -32.50 8.20
N ASN A 319 26.49 -32.14 8.37
CA ASN A 319 27.60 -33.02 8.04
C ASN A 319 27.59 -34.27 8.94
N GLY A 320 27.79 -35.43 8.33
CA GLY A 320 28.02 -36.66 9.07
C GLY A 320 29.46 -36.75 9.59
N GLY A 321 29.67 -37.56 10.64
CA GLY A 321 31.01 -38.04 11.03
C GLY A 321 31.51 -39.17 10.11
N ASN A 322 32.69 -39.73 10.42
CA ASN A 322 33.33 -40.78 9.60
C ASN A 322 32.45 -42.02 9.30
N ASP A 323 31.52 -42.34 10.20
CA ASP A 323 30.63 -43.52 10.12
C ASP A 323 29.16 -43.14 9.83
N SER A 324 28.87 -41.89 9.50
CA SER A 324 27.50 -41.42 9.23
C SER A 324 27.46 -40.51 8.00
N TYR A 325 26.42 -40.63 7.19
CA TYR A 325 26.24 -39.81 5.99
C TYR A 325 25.70 -38.40 6.31
N ASP A 326 25.99 -37.44 5.44
CA ASP A 326 25.41 -36.09 5.54
C ASP A 326 23.88 -36.15 5.45
N ARG A 327 23.20 -35.42 6.34
CA ARG A 327 21.74 -35.37 6.38
C ARG A 327 21.25 -34.07 5.81
N THR A 328 20.15 -34.11 5.07
CA THR A 328 19.43 -32.89 4.68
C THR A 328 18.27 -32.70 5.64
N ASN A 329 18.31 -31.62 6.42
CA ASN A 329 17.26 -31.26 7.35
C ASN A 329 16.58 -29.97 6.90
N VAL A 330 15.40 -29.70 7.45
CA VAL A 330 14.64 -28.48 7.14
C VAL A 330 14.37 -27.73 8.43
N LYS A 331 14.71 -26.44 8.46
CA LYS A 331 14.36 -25.53 9.57
C LYS A 331 13.08 -24.81 9.21
N LEU A 332 12.08 -24.90 10.07
CA LEU A 332 10.87 -24.10 10.04
C LEU A 332 10.99 -23.04 11.12
N TYR A 333 11.02 -21.77 10.74
CA TYR A 333 11.03 -20.66 11.69
C TYR A 333 9.63 -20.09 11.82
N GLY A 334 9.18 -19.93 13.05
CA GLY A 334 7.84 -19.48 13.33
C GLY A 334 7.65 -18.91 14.72
N VAL A 335 6.41 -18.52 14.98
CA VAL A 335 5.97 -17.97 16.27
C VAL A 335 4.73 -18.73 16.70
N ASN A 336 4.62 -19.03 18.00
CA ASN A 336 3.42 -19.63 18.56
C ASN A 336 2.39 -18.54 18.96
N ARG A 337 1.24 -18.93 19.51
CA ARG A 337 0.17 -17.98 19.86
C ARG A 337 0.55 -17.03 20.99
N GLU A 338 1.45 -17.44 21.87
CA GLU A 338 1.94 -16.64 23.00
C GLU A 338 3.07 -15.67 22.59
N GLY A 339 3.50 -15.68 21.32
CA GLY A 339 4.54 -14.78 20.81
C GLY A 339 5.98 -15.25 21.02
N ASN A 340 6.18 -16.52 21.34
CA ASN A 340 7.50 -17.12 21.47
C ASN A 340 8.07 -17.51 20.10
N SER A 341 9.35 -17.22 19.86
CA SER A 341 10.03 -17.65 18.63
C SER A 341 10.53 -19.09 18.73
N VAL A 342 10.24 -19.86 17.68
CA VAL A 342 10.51 -21.30 17.65
C VAL A 342 11.18 -21.68 16.33
N CYS A 343 12.25 -22.46 16.41
CA CYS A 343 12.82 -23.18 15.27
C CYS A 343 12.50 -24.67 15.39
N VAL A 344 11.73 -25.20 14.44
CA VAL A 344 11.49 -26.65 14.33
C VAL A 344 12.44 -27.22 13.28
N ILE A 345 13.38 -28.04 13.71
CA ILE A 345 14.30 -28.79 12.85
C ILE A 345 13.62 -30.12 12.50
N VAL A 346 13.11 -30.20 11.27
CA VAL A 346 12.48 -31.39 10.74
C VAL A 346 13.55 -32.33 10.17
N THR A 347 13.62 -33.54 10.72
CA THR A 347 14.55 -34.60 10.32
C THR A 347 13.86 -35.64 9.42
N ASP A 348 14.63 -36.61 8.92
CA ASP A 348 14.17 -37.72 8.06
C ASP A 348 13.57 -37.26 6.72
N HIS A 349 13.98 -36.08 6.25
CA HIS A 349 13.65 -35.60 4.93
C HIS A 349 14.77 -35.94 3.93
N PHE A 350 14.46 -36.80 2.97
CA PHE A 350 15.37 -37.11 1.87
C PHE A 350 14.93 -36.37 0.59
N PRO A 351 15.76 -35.44 0.08
CA PRO A 351 15.60 -34.88 -1.25
C PRO A 351 15.55 -36.00 -2.29
N HIS A 352 14.86 -35.74 -3.40
CA HIS A 352 14.70 -36.74 -4.45
C HIS A 352 14.35 -36.14 -5.80
N PHE A 353 14.51 -36.93 -6.86
CA PHE A 353 13.95 -36.71 -8.19
C PHE A 353 13.56 -38.08 -8.79
N TYR A 354 12.96 -38.06 -9.98
CA TYR A 354 12.52 -39.30 -10.65
C TYR A 354 13.03 -39.38 -12.09
N PHE A 355 13.11 -40.59 -12.62
CA PHE A 355 13.20 -40.86 -14.05
C PHE A 355 12.40 -42.11 -14.41
N GLN A 356 11.92 -42.21 -15.64
CA GLN A 356 11.14 -43.38 -16.07
C GLN A 356 12.06 -44.61 -16.13
N ALA A 357 11.61 -45.75 -15.59
CA ALA A 357 12.40 -46.97 -15.60
C ALA A 357 12.62 -47.46 -17.05
N PRO A 358 13.83 -47.93 -17.42
CA PRO A 358 14.07 -48.52 -18.73
C PRO A 358 13.13 -49.69 -19.03
N ASN A 359 12.86 -49.94 -20.31
CA ASN A 359 12.07 -51.11 -20.72
C ASN A 359 12.75 -52.40 -20.23
N GLY A 360 12.00 -53.27 -19.56
CA GLY A 360 12.52 -54.50 -18.96
C GLY A 360 13.16 -54.33 -17.58
N PHE A 361 13.21 -53.12 -17.02
CA PHE A 361 13.73 -52.90 -15.67
C PHE A 361 12.75 -53.44 -14.61
N GLY A 362 13.24 -54.32 -13.74
CA GLY A 362 12.50 -54.96 -12.65
C GLY A 362 13.22 -54.89 -11.30
N ALA A 363 12.66 -55.55 -10.30
CA ALA A 363 13.19 -55.52 -8.92
C ALA A 363 14.57 -56.17 -8.82
N GLU A 364 14.84 -57.18 -9.64
CA GLU A 364 16.11 -57.89 -9.78
C GLU A 364 17.27 -56.99 -10.22
N HIS A 365 16.98 -55.89 -10.92
CA HIS A 365 17.99 -54.95 -11.41
C HIS A 365 18.33 -53.85 -10.39
N LEU A 366 17.52 -53.68 -9.34
CA LEU A 366 17.58 -52.51 -8.46
C LEU A 366 18.90 -52.41 -7.68
N GLU A 367 19.37 -53.54 -7.14
CA GLU A 367 20.60 -53.57 -6.35
C GLU A 367 21.84 -53.26 -7.21
N GLN A 368 21.90 -53.86 -8.41
CA GLN A 368 22.97 -53.58 -9.37
C GLN A 368 22.95 -52.11 -9.82
N ALA A 369 21.78 -51.57 -10.17
CA ALA A 369 21.62 -50.18 -10.58
C ALA A 369 22.08 -49.20 -9.49
N GLN A 370 21.73 -49.48 -8.23
CA GLN A 370 22.12 -48.65 -7.10
C GLN A 370 23.64 -48.68 -6.91
N ARG A 371 24.27 -49.86 -6.93
CA ARG A 371 25.73 -50.01 -6.83
C ARG A 371 26.44 -49.28 -7.98
N ALA A 372 25.98 -49.45 -9.22
CA ALA A 372 26.56 -48.82 -10.39
C ALA A 372 26.53 -47.28 -10.29
N LEU A 373 25.38 -46.72 -9.91
CA LEU A 373 25.24 -45.27 -9.78
C LEU A 373 25.99 -44.70 -8.56
N ASN A 374 26.00 -45.39 -7.42
CA ASN A 374 26.80 -44.99 -6.26
C ASN A 374 28.30 -44.98 -6.56
N ASN A 375 28.81 -45.98 -7.29
CA ASN A 375 30.20 -46.03 -7.71
C ASN A 375 30.57 -44.84 -8.60
N GLN A 376 29.74 -44.50 -9.59
CA GLN A 376 29.98 -43.35 -10.46
C GLN A 376 29.91 -42.02 -9.68
N VAL A 377 28.89 -41.84 -8.83
CA VAL A 377 28.75 -40.63 -7.99
C VAL A 377 29.92 -40.48 -7.03
N SER A 378 30.38 -41.57 -6.42
CA SER A 378 31.56 -41.61 -5.53
C SER A 378 32.84 -41.24 -6.29
N ASN A 379 33.06 -41.81 -7.47
CA ASN A 379 34.22 -41.49 -8.32
C ASN A 379 34.21 -40.02 -8.76
N SER A 380 33.05 -39.47 -9.10
CA SER A 380 32.90 -38.06 -9.46
C SER A 380 33.05 -37.13 -8.24
N ALA A 381 32.68 -37.58 -7.04
CA ALA A 381 32.96 -36.86 -5.79
C ALA A 381 34.46 -36.80 -5.48
N ARG A 382 35.17 -37.92 -5.63
CA ARG A 382 36.63 -38.01 -5.42
C ARG A 382 37.42 -37.15 -6.41
N ARG A 383 37.00 -37.11 -7.69
CA ARG A 383 37.62 -36.25 -8.73
C ARG A 383 37.42 -34.75 -8.49
N GLY A 384 36.36 -34.36 -7.77
CA GLY A 384 36.03 -32.96 -7.47
C GLY A 384 36.64 -32.42 -6.18
N GLY A 385 37.65 -33.07 -5.59
CA GLY A 385 38.34 -32.61 -4.38
C GLY A 385 37.53 -32.67 -3.08
N THR A 386 36.33 -33.28 -3.10
CA THR A 386 35.48 -33.44 -1.91
C THR A 386 35.72 -34.83 -1.30
N SER A 387 36.61 -34.88 -0.29
CA SER A 387 36.98 -36.02 0.56
C SER A 387 37.84 -37.13 -0.07
N ALA A 388 39.13 -37.14 0.32
CA ALA A 388 40.07 -38.23 0.05
C ALA A 388 39.86 -39.46 0.98
N THR A 389 38.95 -39.37 1.96
CA THR A 389 38.72 -40.36 3.03
C THR A 389 37.22 -40.63 3.21
N MET A 390 36.55 -41.12 2.17
CA MET A 390 35.16 -41.61 2.27
C MET A 390 35.18 -43.13 2.43
N SER A 391 34.64 -43.64 3.54
CA SER A 391 34.56 -45.08 3.81
C SER A 391 33.70 -45.78 2.75
N GLN A 392 33.97 -47.07 2.51
CA GLN A 392 33.22 -47.85 1.52
C GLN A 392 31.72 -47.90 1.87
N LEU A 393 31.39 -47.98 3.17
CA LEU A 393 30.02 -47.96 3.67
C LEU A 393 29.26 -46.68 3.25
N VAL A 394 29.91 -45.51 3.31
CA VAL A 394 29.32 -44.25 2.89
C VAL A 394 29.19 -44.18 1.36
N ALA A 395 30.22 -44.63 0.64
CA ALA A 395 30.20 -44.67 -0.83
C ALA A 395 29.06 -45.55 -1.37
N ASP A 396 28.79 -46.69 -0.74
CA ASP A 396 27.73 -47.63 -1.14
C ASP A 396 26.31 -47.13 -0.83
N ASN A 397 26.17 -46.06 -0.04
CA ASN A 397 24.89 -45.52 0.44
C ASN A 397 24.68 -44.02 0.12
N LEU A 398 25.42 -43.44 -0.84
CA LEU A 398 25.28 -42.02 -1.21
C LEU A 398 23.89 -41.68 -1.76
N ILE A 399 23.33 -42.59 -2.55
CA ILE A 399 21.96 -42.53 -3.04
C ILE A 399 21.25 -43.87 -2.83
N HIS A 400 19.93 -43.81 -2.87
CA HIS A 400 19.05 -44.95 -2.81
C HIS A 400 18.05 -44.90 -3.98
N LEU A 401 17.85 -46.04 -4.63
CA LEU A 401 16.89 -46.21 -5.72
C LEU A 401 15.64 -46.94 -5.23
N LYS A 402 14.46 -46.48 -5.65
CA LYS A 402 13.19 -47.17 -5.36
C LYS A 402 12.30 -47.14 -6.59
N ILE A 403 11.75 -48.30 -6.97
CA ILE A 403 10.70 -48.37 -7.99
C ILE A 403 9.41 -47.79 -7.41
N VAL A 404 8.81 -46.85 -8.14
CA VAL A 404 7.52 -46.23 -7.85
C VAL A 404 6.68 -46.22 -9.12
N GLU A 405 5.36 -46.29 -8.96
CA GLU A 405 4.45 -46.24 -10.10
C GLU A 405 3.79 -44.88 -10.24
N GLY A 406 3.75 -44.37 -11.46
CA GLY A 406 3.09 -43.10 -11.77
C GLY A 406 3.02 -42.83 -13.26
N GLU A 407 2.69 -41.61 -13.62
CA GLU A 407 2.56 -41.17 -15.01
C GLU A 407 3.35 -39.89 -15.28
N ASN A 408 3.79 -39.72 -16.52
CA ASN A 408 4.22 -38.42 -17.00
C ASN A 408 3.03 -37.45 -16.94
N LEU A 409 3.24 -36.23 -16.45
CA LEU A 409 2.22 -35.17 -16.50
C LEU A 409 1.80 -34.82 -17.93
N TYR A 410 2.73 -34.88 -18.89
CA TYR A 410 2.46 -34.54 -20.29
C TYR A 410 1.90 -35.70 -21.10
N PHE A 411 0.88 -35.36 -21.88
CA PHE A 411 0.19 -36.18 -22.86
C PHE A 411 -0.63 -37.34 -22.28
N TYR A 412 -1.85 -37.50 -22.79
CA TYR A 412 -2.69 -38.64 -22.52
C TYR A 412 -2.26 -39.83 -23.38
N ARG A 413 -1.83 -40.93 -22.75
CA ARG A 413 -1.36 -42.17 -23.41
C ARG A 413 -2.46 -43.22 -23.63
N GLY A 414 -3.71 -42.76 -23.66
CA GLY A 414 -4.86 -43.62 -23.96
C GLY A 414 -5.40 -44.49 -22.82
N SER A 415 -4.72 -44.52 -21.67
CA SER A 415 -5.21 -45.18 -20.45
C SER A 415 -4.67 -44.49 -19.20
N GLU A 416 -5.27 -44.79 -18.04
CA GLU A 416 -4.77 -44.40 -16.71
C GLU A 416 -3.76 -45.40 -16.12
N LYS A 417 -3.13 -46.19 -17.01
CA LYS A 417 -2.08 -47.13 -16.62
C LYS A 417 -0.90 -46.38 -16.02
N LYS A 418 -0.47 -46.81 -14.84
CA LYS A 418 0.75 -46.33 -14.19
C LYS A 418 1.95 -47.09 -14.74
N TYR A 419 3.06 -46.38 -14.92
CA TYR A 419 4.32 -46.90 -15.42
C TYR A 419 5.36 -46.92 -14.30
N PRO A 420 6.36 -47.82 -14.37
CA PRO A 420 7.45 -47.84 -13.41
C PRO A 420 8.39 -46.63 -13.62
N PHE A 421 8.69 -45.95 -12.52
CA PHE A 421 9.67 -44.89 -12.39
C PHE A 421 10.68 -45.25 -11.31
N LEU A 422 11.91 -44.78 -11.44
CA LEU A 422 12.92 -44.87 -10.41
C LEU A 422 12.99 -43.55 -9.65
N LYS A 423 12.70 -43.63 -8.35
CA LYS A 423 12.90 -42.55 -7.40
C LYS A 423 14.34 -42.60 -6.90
N VAL A 424 15.08 -41.51 -7.13
CA VAL A 424 16.45 -41.34 -6.64
C VAL A 424 16.42 -40.45 -5.41
N THR A 425 16.79 -40.98 -4.25
CA THR A 425 16.90 -40.24 -2.98
C THR A 425 18.34 -40.17 -2.54
N GLY A 426 18.75 -39.06 -1.92
CA GLY A 426 20.11 -38.88 -1.43
C GLY A 426 20.34 -37.47 -0.91
N THR A 427 21.58 -37.15 -0.56
CA THR A 427 21.96 -35.79 -0.16
C THR A 427 21.90 -34.84 -1.36
N ALA A 428 21.71 -33.54 -1.13
CA ALA A 428 21.64 -32.59 -2.25
C ALA A 428 22.91 -32.62 -3.13
N SER A 429 24.10 -32.82 -2.53
CA SER A 429 25.38 -32.97 -3.23
C SER A 429 25.41 -34.25 -4.09
N ALA A 430 25.03 -35.39 -3.51
CA ALA A 430 25.00 -36.67 -4.22
C ALA A 430 23.98 -36.65 -5.37
N LEU A 431 22.79 -36.07 -5.15
CA LEU A 431 21.77 -35.96 -6.19
C LEU A 431 22.19 -35.04 -7.34
N SER A 432 22.92 -33.96 -7.07
CA SER A 432 23.42 -33.09 -8.15
C SER A 432 24.37 -33.84 -9.08
N LYS A 433 25.27 -34.66 -8.52
CA LYS A 433 26.17 -35.52 -9.30
C LYS A 433 25.40 -36.62 -10.02
N ALA A 434 24.47 -37.29 -9.34
CA ALA A 434 23.66 -38.37 -9.91
C ALA A 434 22.87 -37.92 -11.16
N LYS A 435 22.36 -36.67 -11.19
CA LYS A 435 21.68 -36.11 -12.37
C LYS A 435 22.61 -36.08 -13.60
N ASN A 436 23.87 -35.70 -13.42
CA ASN A 436 24.84 -35.61 -14.50
C ASN A 436 25.26 -37.01 -14.98
N GLU A 437 25.55 -37.93 -14.04
CA GLU A 437 25.91 -39.31 -14.39
C GLU A 437 24.78 -40.02 -15.13
N LEU A 438 23.52 -39.86 -14.71
CA LEU A 438 22.36 -40.42 -15.40
C LEU A 438 22.19 -39.90 -16.84
N ARG A 439 22.57 -38.66 -17.11
CA ARG A 439 22.57 -38.09 -18.47
C ARG A 439 23.72 -38.63 -19.32
N ASN A 440 24.88 -38.89 -18.71
CA ASN A 440 26.08 -39.38 -19.39
C ASN A 440 26.08 -40.90 -19.63
N GLY A 441 25.26 -41.65 -18.88
CA GLY A 441 25.04 -43.08 -19.06
C GLY A 441 25.48 -43.93 -17.86
N VAL A 442 24.57 -44.77 -17.36
CA VAL A 442 24.77 -45.61 -16.18
C VAL A 442 24.39 -47.06 -16.52
N ASN A 443 25.19 -48.04 -16.12
CA ASN A 443 24.86 -49.46 -16.34
C ASN A 443 23.79 -49.94 -15.36
N LEU A 444 22.53 -49.61 -15.65
CA LEU A 444 21.39 -49.91 -14.77
C LEU A 444 20.94 -51.38 -14.79
N MET A 445 21.13 -52.08 -15.92
CA MET A 445 20.60 -53.44 -16.13
C MET A 445 21.69 -54.50 -16.37
N GLY A 446 22.97 -54.12 -16.30
CA GLY A 446 24.10 -55.04 -16.56
C GLY A 446 24.49 -55.21 -18.03
N HIS A 447 23.67 -54.75 -18.97
CA HIS A 447 23.92 -54.87 -20.42
C HIS A 447 24.54 -53.61 -21.07
N GLY A 448 25.18 -52.74 -20.27
CA GLY A 448 25.85 -51.53 -20.74
C GLY A 448 25.19 -50.23 -20.25
N PRO A 449 25.82 -49.07 -20.49
CA PRO A 449 25.31 -47.79 -20.01
C PRO A 449 24.00 -47.40 -20.70
N VAL A 450 23.01 -46.97 -19.92
CA VAL A 450 21.73 -46.42 -20.37
C VAL A 450 21.71 -44.94 -20.08
N ASN A 451 21.46 -44.12 -21.11
CA ASN A 451 21.28 -42.69 -20.98
C ASN A 451 19.84 -42.38 -20.56
N VAL A 452 19.69 -41.64 -19.47
CA VAL A 452 18.39 -41.16 -19.02
C VAL A 452 18.09 -39.84 -19.69
N GLY A 453 17.11 -39.83 -20.60
CA GLY A 453 16.68 -38.62 -21.30
C GLY A 453 15.99 -37.62 -20.38
N THR A 454 14.77 -37.93 -19.95
CA THR A 454 13.94 -37.01 -19.16
C THR A 454 14.08 -37.27 -17.66
N LEU A 455 14.53 -36.25 -16.94
CA LEU A 455 14.43 -36.20 -15.48
C LEU A 455 13.13 -35.52 -15.06
N TYR A 456 12.57 -35.94 -13.94
CA TYR A 456 11.32 -35.44 -13.41
C TYR A 456 11.55 -34.82 -12.05
N GLU A 457 10.97 -33.65 -11.82
CA GLU A 457 11.08 -32.85 -10.61
C GLU A 457 12.53 -32.49 -10.23
N ALA A 458 13.52 -32.71 -11.09
CA ALA A 458 14.93 -32.52 -10.75
C ALA A 458 15.32 -31.03 -10.59
N ASN A 459 14.56 -30.09 -11.18
CA ASN A 459 14.80 -28.65 -11.16
C ASN A 459 13.77 -27.88 -10.29
N ILE A 460 13.54 -28.35 -9.07
CA ILE A 460 12.62 -27.74 -8.11
C ILE A 460 13.35 -27.55 -6.79
N ASP A 461 13.25 -26.34 -6.24
CA ASP A 461 13.85 -25.90 -4.99
C ASP A 461 13.48 -26.87 -3.84
N GLY A 462 14.44 -27.14 -2.94
CA GLY A 462 14.29 -28.14 -1.89
C GLY A 462 13.15 -27.81 -0.92
N GLU A 463 12.99 -26.54 -0.59
CA GLU A 463 11.94 -25.98 0.26
C GLU A 463 10.55 -26.25 -0.36
N VAL A 464 10.38 -25.94 -1.65
CA VAL A 464 9.12 -26.18 -2.36
C VAL A 464 8.80 -27.67 -2.41
N LYS A 465 9.80 -28.53 -2.67
CA LYS A 465 9.61 -29.99 -2.60
C LYS A 465 9.23 -30.49 -1.21
N PHE A 466 9.86 -29.95 -0.18
CA PHE A 466 9.54 -30.30 1.20
C PHE A 466 8.09 -29.93 1.51
N MET A 467 7.68 -28.71 1.18
CA MET A 467 6.32 -28.19 1.38
C MET A 467 5.27 -28.99 0.61
N THR A 468 5.51 -29.30 -0.66
CA THR A 468 4.58 -30.11 -1.48
C THR A 468 4.50 -31.56 -0.98
N LYS A 469 5.62 -32.13 -0.49
CA LYS A 469 5.66 -33.49 0.06
C LYS A 469 4.95 -33.58 1.41
N THR A 470 5.11 -32.60 2.28
CA THR A 470 4.57 -32.65 3.65
C THR A 470 3.17 -32.08 3.76
N GLY A 471 2.79 -31.16 2.86
CA GLY A 471 1.55 -30.38 2.98
C GLY A 471 1.76 -29.03 3.66
N VAL A 472 2.95 -28.76 4.22
CA VAL A 472 3.27 -27.45 4.80
C VAL A 472 3.08 -26.35 3.76
N VAL A 473 2.39 -25.28 4.15
CA VAL A 473 2.17 -24.08 3.34
C VAL A 473 2.87 -22.87 3.97
N GLY A 474 3.19 -21.85 3.19
CA GLY A 474 3.78 -20.63 3.74
C GLY A 474 2.76 -19.92 4.63
N CYS A 475 3.20 -19.42 5.79
CA CYS A 475 2.34 -18.82 6.82
C CYS A 475 1.24 -19.77 7.35
N GLY A 476 1.38 -21.07 7.13
CA GLY A 476 0.51 -22.10 7.72
C GLY A 476 0.96 -22.51 9.11
N TRP A 477 0.09 -23.22 9.82
CA TRP A 477 0.38 -23.75 11.15
C TRP A 477 0.90 -25.18 11.09
N VAL A 478 1.94 -25.45 11.88
CA VAL A 478 2.45 -26.80 12.12
C VAL A 478 2.52 -27.04 13.62
N GLU A 479 2.35 -28.28 14.05
CA GLU A 479 2.34 -28.65 15.46
C GLU A 479 3.26 -29.83 15.73
N VAL A 480 4.04 -29.69 16.79
CA VAL A 480 4.85 -30.77 17.36
C VAL A 480 4.07 -31.38 18.54
N PRO A 481 3.63 -32.65 18.43
CA PRO A 481 2.88 -33.31 19.49
C PRO A 481 3.71 -33.56 20.75
N ILE A 482 3.01 -33.72 21.88
CA ILE A 482 3.61 -34.05 23.18
C ILE A 482 4.48 -35.32 23.05
N GLY A 483 5.71 -35.25 23.57
CA GLY A 483 6.65 -36.38 23.61
C GLY A 483 7.28 -36.79 22.26
N LYS A 484 6.91 -36.14 21.15
CA LYS A 484 7.46 -36.45 19.81
C LYS A 484 8.65 -35.59 19.42
N GLY A 485 8.71 -34.35 19.91
CA GLY A 485 9.83 -33.44 19.70
C GLY A 485 10.89 -33.55 20.80
N LYS A 486 12.15 -33.32 20.45
CA LYS A 486 13.27 -33.16 21.39
C LYS A 486 13.74 -31.71 21.41
N THR A 487 13.62 -31.04 22.54
CA THR A 487 14.19 -29.69 22.73
C THR A 487 15.71 -29.78 22.65
N VAL A 488 16.33 -28.89 21.88
CA VAL A 488 17.78 -28.73 21.85
C VAL A 488 18.21 -27.90 23.07
N PRO A 489 19.13 -28.40 23.92
CA PRO A 489 19.67 -27.64 25.04
C PRO A 489 20.36 -26.35 24.58
N ASP A 490 20.32 -25.29 25.38
CA ASP A 490 20.82 -23.96 24.99
C ASP A 490 22.27 -23.95 24.49
N ALA A 491 23.13 -24.77 25.11
CA ALA A 491 24.54 -24.93 24.72
C ALA A 491 24.72 -25.54 23.32
N GLN A 492 23.74 -26.27 22.81
CA GLN A 492 23.77 -26.96 21.51
C GLN A 492 22.90 -26.27 20.44
N LYS A 493 22.14 -25.23 20.81
CA LYS A 493 21.26 -24.51 19.88
C LYS A 493 22.07 -23.87 18.75
N LEU A 494 21.68 -24.17 17.52
CA LEU A 494 22.22 -23.53 16.31
C LEU A 494 21.58 -22.16 16.05
N THR A 495 20.43 -21.90 16.67
CA THR A 495 19.63 -20.69 16.46
C THR A 495 19.49 -19.85 17.74
N ARG A 496 19.07 -18.59 17.54
CA ARG A 496 18.75 -17.61 18.57
C ARG A 496 17.28 -17.65 18.98
N CYS A 497 16.49 -18.59 18.44
CA CYS A 497 15.09 -18.77 18.83
C CYS A 497 14.99 -19.15 20.31
N GLN A 498 13.89 -18.76 20.96
CA GLN A 498 13.65 -19.12 22.36
C GLN A 498 13.52 -20.64 22.50
N LEU A 499 12.87 -21.31 21.55
CA LEU A 499 12.81 -22.78 21.45
C LEU A 499 13.45 -23.28 20.16
N GLU A 500 14.21 -24.36 20.27
CA GLU A 500 14.71 -25.14 19.13
C GLU A 500 14.33 -26.61 19.35
N ILE A 501 13.54 -27.18 18.44
CA ILE A 501 12.94 -28.51 18.61
C ILE A 501 13.30 -29.37 17.42
N ARG A 502 13.83 -30.56 17.65
CA ARG A 502 14.05 -31.57 16.60
C ARG A 502 12.89 -32.56 16.59
N VAL A 503 12.33 -32.81 15.41
CA VAL A 503 11.20 -33.73 15.24
C VAL A 503 11.31 -34.47 13.91
N SER A 504 10.92 -35.74 13.89
CA SER A 504 10.82 -36.48 12.62
C SER A 504 9.67 -35.92 11.78
N VAL A 505 9.87 -35.84 10.46
CA VAL A 505 8.81 -35.42 9.53
C VAL A 505 7.52 -36.25 9.65
N LYS A 506 7.59 -37.48 10.15
CA LYS A 506 6.44 -38.37 10.34
C LYS A 506 5.58 -38.01 11.54
N ASP A 507 6.16 -37.37 12.55
CA ASP A 507 5.46 -37.00 13.78
C ASP A 507 4.97 -35.55 13.76
N LEU A 508 5.31 -34.76 12.74
CA LEU A 508 4.86 -33.38 12.58
C LEU A 508 3.41 -33.32 12.10
N ILE A 509 2.55 -32.59 12.80
CA ILE A 509 1.16 -32.34 12.37
C ILE A 509 1.13 -31.06 11.53
N ILE A 510 0.47 -31.10 10.38
CA ILE A 510 0.23 -29.94 9.53
C ILE A 510 -1.25 -29.62 9.59
N HIS A 511 -1.60 -28.37 9.93
CA HIS A 511 -2.98 -27.92 10.00
C HIS A 511 -3.40 -27.24 8.70
N ASP A 512 -4.60 -27.58 8.24
CA ASP A 512 -5.25 -26.86 7.15
C ASP A 512 -5.56 -25.43 7.61
N THR A 513 -5.43 -24.45 6.71
CA THR A 513 -5.61 -23.03 7.04
C THR A 513 -7.09 -22.65 7.12
N GLU A 514 -7.90 -23.37 7.89
CA GLU A 514 -9.34 -23.13 8.03
C GLU A 514 -9.74 -23.08 9.51
N GLY A 515 -10.93 -22.55 9.82
CA GLY A 515 -11.45 -22.49 11.19
C GLY A 515 -10.55 -21.69 12.15
N GLU A 516 -10.09 -22.34 13.22
CA GLU A 516 -9.20 -21.74 14.23
C GLU A 516 -7.80 -21.46 13.66
N TRP A 517 -7.29 -22.30 12.76
CA TRP A 517 -5.96 -22.20 12.14
C TRP A 517 -5.88 -21.17 11.01
N LEU A 518 -6.94 -20.39 10.82
CA LEU A 518 -6.94 -19.19 9.98
C LEU A 518 -6.27 -18.00 10.70
N ASP A 519 -6.18 -18.06 12.03
CA ASP A 519 -5.56 -17.04 12.86
C ASP A 519 -4.11 -16.74 12.46
N ILE A 520 -3.62 -15.59 12.92
CA ILE A 520 -2.27 -15.10 12.68
C ILE A 520 -1.59 -14.96 14.05
N ALA A 521 -0.41 -15.55 14.19
CA ALA A 521 0.43 -15.40 15.38
C ALA A 521 0.83 -13.93 15.59
N PRO A 522 1.18 -13.50 16.81
CA PRO A 522 1.63 -12.13 17.07
C PRO A 522 3.04 -11.88 16.51
N ILE A 523 3.10 -11.67 15.19
CA ILE A 523 4.31 -11.39 14.41
C ILE A 523 4.89 -10.05 14.84
N ARG A 524 6.21 -10.01 15.10
CA ARG A 524 6.94 -8.75 15.30
C ARG A 524 7.51 -8.25 13.97
N THR A 525 7.07 -7.07 13.56
CA THR A 525 7.56 -6.35 12.39
C THR A 525 8.40 -5.16 12.85
N VAL A 526 9.65 -5.08 12.40
CA VAL A 526 10.52 -3.91 12.59
C VAL A 526 10.59 -3.15 11.29
N SER A 527 10.19 -1.88 11.31
CA SER A 527 10.44 -0.95 10.22
C SER A 527 11.64 -0.08 10.56
N LEU A 528 12.59 0.04 9.63
CA LEU A 528 13.81 0.81 9.84
C LEU A 528 14.09 1.79 8.71
N ASP A 529 14.88 2.81 9.05
CA ASP A 529 15.37 3.87 8.16
C ASP A 529 16.73 4.35 8.70
N ILE A 530 17.65 4.72 7.80
CA ILE A 530 18.99 5.22 8.17
C ILE A 530 19.27 6.62 7.62
N GLU A 531 20.10 7.36 8.35
CA GLU A 531 20.70 8.60 7.87
C GLU A 531 22.22 8.48 7.82
N CYS A 532 22.81 9.03 6.77
CA CYS A 532 24.25 8.99 6.50
C CYS A 532 24.84 10.41 6.37
N MET A 533 26.09 10.57 6.79
CA MET A 533 26.85 11.80 6.64
C MET A 533 27.42 11.90 5.22
N GLY A 534 26.60 12.35 4.26
CA GLY A 534 27.02 12.50 2.87
C GLY A 534 27.89 13.74 2.61
N ARG A 535 28.81 13.65 1.64
CA ARG A 535 29.55 14.80 1.11
C ARG A 535 28.65 15.63 0.18
N ARG A 536 28.87 16.95 0.17
CA ARG A 536 28.04 17.88 -0.61
C ARG A 536 28.06 17.54 -2.11
N GLY A 537 26.88 17.28 -2.68
CA GLY A 537 26.72 16.98 -4.11
C GLY A 537 27.07 15.54 -4.52
N VAL A 538 27.44 14.68 -3.56
CA VAL A 538 27.79 13.27 -3.81
C VAL A 538 26.77 12.39 -3.08
N PHE A 539 26.27 11.36 -3.76
CA PHE A 539 25.40 10.37 -3.12
C PHE A 539 26.21 9.56 -2.09
N PRO A 540 25.66 9.26 -0.89
CA PRO A 540 26.43 8.57 0.15
C PRO A 540 27.05 7.25 -0.30
N ASP A 541 28.33 7.06 0.01
CA ASP A 541 29.11 5.86 -0.26
C ASP A 541 29.53 5.19 1.05
N ALA A 542 29.15 3.92 1.25
CA ALA A 542 29.45 3.19 2.49
C ALA A 542 30.95 3.04 2.77
N SER A 543 31.81 3.16 1.76
CA SER A 543 33.27 3.11 1.93
C SER A 543 33.85 4.33 2.64
N GLU A 544 33.17 5.48 2.58
CA GLU A 544 33.70 6.75 3.08
C GLU A 544 32.73 7.40 4.08
N ASP A 545 31.46 7.51 3.71
CA ASP A 545 30.44 8.26 4.43
C ASP A 545 29.86 7.42 5.60
N SER A 546 29.72 8.05 6.77
CA SER A 546 29.36 7.35 8.03
C SER A 546 27.85 7.25 8.22
N VAL A 547 27.37 6.17 8.83
CA VAL A 547 25.99 6.07 9.35
C VAL A 547 25.90 6.88 10.64
N ILE A 548 24.92 7.78 10.72
CA ILE A 548 24.78 8.73 11.85
C ILE A 548 23.51 8.51 12.65
N GLN A 549 22.43 8.00 12.04
CA GLN A 549 21.21 7.64 12.76
C GLN A 549 20.58 6.37 12.19
N ILE A 550 19.94 5.57 13.05
CA ILE A 550 19.12 4.43 12.64
C ILE A 550 17.84 4.44 13.47
N ALA A 551 16.70 4.74 12.84
CA ALA A 551 15.39 4.69 13.48
C ALA A 551 14.74 3.32 13.29
N ASN A 552 14.03 2.85 14.31
CA ASN A 552 13.36 1.55 14.35
C ASN A 552 11.98 1.68 14.99
N MET A 553 10.95 1.20 14.30
CA MET A 553 9.57 1.11 14.78
C MET A 553 9.17 -0.36 14.87
N VAL A 554 8.84 -0.83 16.07
CA VAL A 554 8.47 -2.24 16.29
C VAL A 554 6.97 -2.35 16.54
N LYS A 555 6.30 -3.12 15.68
CA LYS A 555 4.85 -3.32 15.72
C LYS A 555 4.53 -4.81 15.77
N ILE A 556 3.49 -5.17 16.53
CA ILE A 556 2.90 -6.50 16.46
C ILE A 556 1.72 -6.45 15.48
N GLU A 557 1.66 -7.41 14.55
CA GLU A 557 0.57 -7.49 13.58
C GLU A 557 -0.80 -7.56 14.30
N GLY A 558 -1.77 -6.77 13.82
CA GLY A 558 -3.08 -6.61 14.46
C GLY A 558 -3.18 -5.46 15.48
N GLN A 559 -2.06 -4.93 15.99
CA GLN A 559 -2.08 -3.71 16.81
C GLN A 559 -2.22 -2.45 15.94
N THR A 560 -2.68 -1.34 16.50
CA THR A 560 -2.83 -0.06 15.78
C THR A 560 -1.53 0.75 15.75
N GLU A 561 -0.77 0.73 16.83
CA GLU A 561 0.45 1.53 17.02
C GLU A 561 1.67 0.64 17.30
N PRO A 562 2.89 1.07 16.94
CA PRO A 562 4.11 0.40 17.36
C PRO A 562 4.29 0.51 18.88
N PHE A 563 4.68 -0.59 19.53
CA PHE A 563 4.92 -0.65 20.97
C PHE A 563 6.35 -0.26 21.37
N LEU A 564 7.29 -0.25 20.42
CA LEU A 564 8.65 0.29 20.62
C LEU A 564 9.00 1.27 19.49
N ARG A 565 9.63 2.37 19.89
CA ARG A 565 10.14 3.43 19.01
C ARG A 565 11.56 3.74 19.46
N VAL A 566 12.55 3.30 18.70
CA VAL A 566 13.96 3.38 19.11
C VAL A 566 14.78 4.04 18.02
N CYS A 567 15.56 5.06 18.36
CA CYS A 567 16.49 5.71 17.44
C CYS A 567 17.91 5.67 18.00
N PHE A 568 18.84 5.06 17.25
CA PHE A 568 20.27 5.10 17.56
C PHE A 568 20.86 6.34 16.91
N VAL A 569 21.58 7.16 17.67
CA VAL A 569 22.10 8.45 17.19
C VAL A 569 23.59 8.56 17.50
N LEU A 570 24.40 8.96 16.52
CA LEU A 570 25.81 9.29 16.72
C LEU A 570 25.92 10.67 17.38
N GLY A 571 26.58 10.74 18.54
CA GLY A 571 26.67 11.95 19.36
C GLY A 571 25.53 12.08 20.38
N THR A 572 25.43 13.25 21.02
CA THR A 572 24.37 13.54 22.01
C THR A 572 23.08 13.96 21.33
N CYS A 573 21.92 13.57 21.85
CA CYS A 573 20.63 13.93 21.26
C CYS A 573 19.65 14.28 22.37
N ALA A 574 18.90 15.37 22.19
CA ALA A 574 17.87 15.74 23.14
C ALA A 574 16.71 14.73 23.12
N PRO A 575 16.04 14.46 24.26
CA PRO A 575 14.98 13.46 24.34
C PRO A 575 13.83 13.68 23.34
N VAL A 576 13.27 12.59 22.82
CA VAL A 576 12.05 12.61 22.00
C VAL A 576 10.94 11.92 22.78
N ILE A 577 9.83 12.61 22.98
CA ILE A 577 8.69 12.13 23.78
C ILE A 577 8.15 10.83 23.18
N GLY A 578 8.04 9.79 24.01
CA GLY A 578 7.51 8.48 23.62
C GLY A 578 8.46 7.61 22.80
N SER A 579 9.76 7.95 22.75
CA SER A 579 10.79 7.19 22.03
C SER A 579 12.06 7.00 22.86
N ASP A 580 12.72 5.86 22.69
CA ASP A 580 14.04 5.57 23.26
C ASP A 580 15.14 6.11 22.33
N ILE A 581 15.96 7.03 22.82
CA ILE A 581 17.05 7.65 22.04
C ILE A 581 18.41 7.15 22.51
N VAL A 582 18.98 6.19 21.79
CA VAL A 582 20.26 5.57 22.16
C VAL A 582 21.42 6.38 21.58
N CYS A 583 21.99 7.27 22.39
CA CYS A 583 23.14 8.09 22.03
C CYS A 583 24.43 7.24 22.05
N CYS A 584 25.14 7.19 20.92
CA CYS A 584 26.36 6.41 20.73
C CYS A 584 27.54 7.36 20.49
N LYS A 585 28.70 7.10 21.11
CA LYS A 585 29.88 7.98 20.98
C LYS A 585 30.61 7.80 19.66
N THR A 586 30.53 6.60 19.10
CA THR A 586 31.21 6.24 17.84
C THR A 586 30.26 5.51 16.90
N GLU A 587 30.53 5.58 15.60
CA GLU A 587 29.76 4.84 14.59
C GLU A 587 29.83 3.33 14.83
N LYS A 588 30.99 2.82 15.26
CA LYS A 588 31.16 1.41 15.63
C LYS A 588 30.16 0.99 16.70
N GLU A 589 30.08 1.78 17.78
CA GLU A 589 29.15 1.53 18.87
C GLU A 589 27.69 1.57 18.38
N LEU A 590 27.35 2.53 17.52
CA LEU A 590 26.02 2.65 16.92
C LEU A 590 25.62 1.38 16.15
N LEU A 591 26.49 0.89 15.26
CA LEU A 591 26.21 -0.29 14.45
C LEU A 591 26.17 -1.58 15.30
N GLU A 592 27.07 -1.72 16.28
CA GLU A 592 27.10 -2.87 17.19
C GLU A 592 25.85 -2.93 18.08
N GLN A 593 25.43 -1.78 18.64
CA GLN A 593 24.23 -1.70 19.47
C GLN A 593 22.95 -1.90 18.65
N TRP A 594 22.86 -1.38 17.42
CA TRP A 594 21.73 -1.66 16.54
C TRP A 594 21.62 -3.15 16.19
N ALA A 595 22.74 -3.79 15.85
CA ALA A 595 22.75 -5.23 15.58
C ALA A 595 22.36 -6.05 16.82
N GLU A 596 22.78 -5.63 18.02
CA GLU A 596 22.35 -6.22 19.29
C GLU A 596 20.83 -6.06 19.50
N PHE A 597 20.29 -4.86 19.22
CA PHE A 597 18.86 -4.58 19.30
C PHE A 597 18.04 -5.50 18.40
N ILE A 598 18.42 -5.68 17.13
CA ILE A 598 17.73 -6.61 16.22
C ILE A 598 17.75 -8.05 16.77
N ARG A 599 18.85 -8.48 17.38
CA ARG A 599 18.95 -9.82 18.01
C ARG A 599 18.07 -9.95 19.25
N ILE A 600 17.93 -8.90 20.07
CA ILE A 600 17.13 -8.90 21.30
C ILE A 600 15.63 -8.82 21.00
N VAL A 601 15.22 -7.91 20.11
CA VAL A 601 13.82 -7.75 19.68
C VAL A 601 13.30 -9.00 18.98
N ASP A 602 14.19 -9.68 18.25
CA ASP A 602 13.91 -10.88 17.48
C ASP A 602 12.73 -10.72 16.50
N PRO A 603 12.81 -9.79 15.52
CA PRO A 603 11.72 -9.56 14.58
C PRO A 603 11.53 -10.72 13.60
N ASP A 604 10.28 -10.98 13.24
CA ASP A 604 9.92 -11.95 12.21
C ASP A 604 10.00 -11.32 10.81
N ILE A 605 9.60 -10.04 10.71
CA ILE A 605 9.63 -9.26 9.48
C ILE A 605 10.51 -8.01 9.67
N LEU A 606 11.41 -7.78 8.71
CA LEU A 606 12.14 -6.53 8.54
C LEU A 606 11.53 -5.76 7.37
N THR A 607 11.08 -4.53 7.62
CA THR A 607 10.46 -3.66 6.63
C THR A 607 11.05 -2.25 6.69
N GLY A 608 10.57 -1.38 5.82
CA GLY A 608 11.06 -0.03 5.57
C GLY A 608 10.80 0.34 4.11
N TYR A 609 11.36 1.46 3.66
CA TYR A 609 11.23 1.90 2.27
C TYR A 609 12.58 1.89 1.58
N ASN A 610 12.78 1.00 0.61
CA ASN A 610 14.06 0.80 -0.11
C ASN A 610 15.18 0.14 0.74
N ILE A 611 14.83 -0.49 1.85
CA ILE A 611 15.78 -1.19 2.73
C ILE A 611 16.56 -2.32 2.05
N LEU A 612 15.97 -2.93 1.01
CA LEU A 612 16.61 -4.04 0.30
C LEU A 612 17.77 -3.54 -0.56
N ASN A 613 17.61 -2.39 -1.21
CA ASN A 613 18.59 -1.87 -2.18
C ASN A 613 19.48 -0.77 -1.61
N PHE A 614 19.15 -0.19 -0.44
CA PHE A 614 19.93 0.87 0.20
C PHE A 614 20.29 0.55 1.65
N ASP A 615 19.36 0.61 2.60
CA ASP A 615 19.67 0.63 4.04
C ASP A 615 20.46 -0.59 4.52
N LEU A 616 19.96 -1.81 4.28
CA LEU A 616 20.61 -3.03 4.74
C LEU A 616 21.94 -3.28 4.01
N PRO A 617 22.04 -3.15 2.66
CA PRO A 617 23.33 -3.20 1.99
C PRO A 617 24.33 -2.18 2.53
N TYR A 618 23.91 -0.93 2.73
CA TYR A 618 24.76 0.15 3.22
C TYR A 618 25.32 -0.16 4.61
N ILE A 619 24.48 -0.59 5.55
CA ILE A 619 24.91 -1.02 6.89
C ILE A 619 25.93 -2.17 6.79
N LEU A 620 25.64 -3.20 5.98
CA LEU A 620 26.49 -4.38 5.87
C LEU A 620 27.85 -4.06 5.21
N ASP A 621 27.86 -3.21 4.19
CA ASP A 621 29.10 -2.81 3.52
C ASP A 621 29.91 -1.84 4.39
N ARG A 622 29.26 -0.91 5.11
CA ARG A 622 29.91 -0.06 6.09
C ARG A 622 30.54 -0.87 7.23
N ALA A 623 29.84 -1.88 7.72
CA ALA A 623 30.36 -2.79 8.74
C ALA A 623 31.59 -3.57 8.24
N LYS A 624 31.65 -3.97 6.97
CA LYS A 624 32.86 -4.60 6.40
C LYS A 624 34.05 -3.63 6.38
N VAL A 625 33.82 -2.38 5.97
CA VAL A 625 34.85 -1.32 5.93
C VAL A 625 35.42 -1.06 7.32
N LEU A 626 34.54 -0.98 8.33
CA LEU A 626 34.92 -0.78 9.73
C LEU A 626 35.39 -2.06 10.45
N LYS A 627 35.44 -3.20 9.73
CA LYS A 627 35.84 -4.53 10.25
C LYS A 627 35.00 -4.98 11.46
N LEU A 628 33.68 -4.88 11.35
CA LEU A 628 32.68 -5.23 12.36
C LEU A 628 31.86 -6.48 11.96
N PRO A 629 32.46 -7.69 11.98
CA PRO A 629 31.77 -8.91 11.52
C PRO A 629 30.52 -9.26 12.33
N GLN A 630 30.44 -8.82 13.59
CA GLN A 630 29.29 -9.08 14.48
C GLN A 630 28.02 -8.32 14.04
N VAL A 631 28.15 -7.25 13.26
CA VAL A 631 27.00 -6.51 12.71
C VAL A 631 26.33 -7.31 11.60
N ALA A 632 27.08 -8.14 10.87
CA ALA A 632 26.52 -8.99 9.82
C ALA A 632 25.73 -10.20 10.38
N LEU A 633 25.82 -10.52 11.67
CA LEU A 633 25.06 -11.63 12.30
C LEU A 633 23.64 -11.19 12.70
N LEU A 634 22.83 -10.78 11.72
CA LEU A 634 21.46 -10.28 11.91
C LEU A 634 20.41 -11.39 11.98
N GLY A 635 20.69 -12.54 11.36
CA GLY A 635 19.76 -13.68 11.31
C GLY A 635 19.55 -14.38 12.65
N ARG A 636 18.61 -15.33 12.65
CA ARG A 636 18.38 -16.24 13.78
C ARG A 636 19.43 -17.35 13.87
N GLN A 637 20.17 -17.65 12.80
CA GLN A 637 21.31 -18.56 12.89
C GLN A 637 22.51 -17.85 13.53
N LYS A 638 23.17 -18.49 14.50
CA LYS A 638 24.27 -17.87 15.26
C LYS A 638 25.52 -17.63 14.43
N ASP A 639 25.82 -18.57 13.52
CA ASP A 639 27.12 -18.67 12.83
C ASP A 639 27.06 -18.31 11.35
N LYS A 640 25.94 -17.78 10.86
CA LYS A 640 25.79 -17.32 9.47
C LYS A 640 25.67 -15.81 9.40
N ALA A 641 26.65 -15.20 8.73
CA ALA A 641 26.63 -13.78 8.39
C ALA A 641 25.66 -13.50 7.23
N SER A 642 24.96 -12.38 7.29
CA SER A 642 24.11 -11.89 6.22
C SER A 642 24.96 -11.35 5.09
N GLY A 643 24.80 -11.97 3.91
CA GLY A 643 25.48 -11.60 2.68
C GLY A 643 24.54 -10.86 1.72
N VAL A 644 25.10 -9.92 0.97
CA VAL A 644 24.40 -9.18 -0.10
C VAL A 644 24.86 -9.74 -1.44
N ARG A 645 23.91 -10.02 -2.33
CA ARG A 645 24.17 -10.45 -3.71
C ARG A 645 23.24 -9.73 -4.68
N ASP A 646 23.67 -9.57 -5.92
CA ASP A 646 22.79 -9.06 -6.97
C ASP A 646 21.84 -10.16 -7.45
N ALA A 647 20.57 -9.79 -7.63
CA ALA A 647 19.51 -10.64 -8.10
C ALA A 647 18.77 -9.94 -9.25
N VAL A 648 18.92 -10.49 -10.45
CA VAL A 648 18.22 -9.99 -11.64
C VAL A 648 16.82 -10.60 -11.70
N LEU A 649 15.80 -9.75 -11.68
CA LEU A 649 14.41 -10.15 -11.93
C LEU A 649 13.97 -9.56 -13.28
N SER A 650 13.62 -10.42 -14.22
CA SER A 650 13.16 -10.01 -15.54
C SER A 650 11.83 -10.67 -15.89
N SER A 651 10.82 -9.86 -16.22
CA SER A 651 9.56 -10.35 -16.78
C SER A 651 8.89 -9.28 -17.64
N LYS A 652 8.08 -9.68 -18.62
CA LYS A 652 7.29 -8.73 -19.43
C LYS A 652 6.34 -7.86 -18.59
N GLN A 653 5.85 -8.38 -17.46
CA GLN A 653 4.92 -7.66 -16.59
C GLN A 653 5.61 -6.65 -15.66
N MET A 654 6.79 -6.98 -15.14
CA MET A 654 7.49 -6.17 -14.13
C MET A 654 8.70 -5.41 -14.70
N GLY A 655 9.03 -5.60 -15.98
CA GLY A 655 10.26 -5.10 -16.57
C GLY A 655 11.48 -5.91 -16.12
N SER A 656 12.67 -5.37 -16.42
CA SER A 656 13.95 -5.93 -15.98
C SER A 656 14.55 -5.04 -14.91
N ARG A 657 14.83 -5.62 -13.73
CA ARG A 657 15.37 -4.90 -12.57
C ARG A 657 16.48 -5.71 -11.94
N VAL A 658 17.53 -5.03 -11.48
CA VAL A 658 18.55 -5.61 -10.62
C VAL A 658 18.24 -5.16 -9.20
N ASN A 659 17.81 -6.08 -8.37
CA ASN A 659 17.62 -5.85 -6.94
C ASN A 659 18.77 -6.52 -6.18
N LYS A 660 19.02 -6.12 -4.95
CA LYS A 660 19.84 -6.89 -4.02
C LYS A 660 19.00 -8.04 -3.44
N SER A 661 19.68 -9.13 -3.11
CA SER A 661 19.16 -10.22 -2.29
C SER A 661 20.06 -10.34 -1.06
N ILE A 662 19.43 -10.38 0.11
CA ILE A 662 20.11 -10.43 1.40
C ILE A 662 19.59 -11.64 2.16
N ASP A 663 20.50 -12.51 2.58
CA ASP A 663 20.14 -13.71 3.32
C ASP A 663 20.17 -13.42 4.84
N ILE A 664 19.00 -13.15 5.43
CA ILE A 664 18.81 -12.97 6.89
C ILE A 664 18.03 -14.17 7.42
N HIS A 665 18.72 -15.29 7.61
CA HIS A 665 18.11 -16.59 7.93
C HIS A 665 17.11 -16.54 9.10
N GLY A 666 15.88 -17.02 8.88
CA GLY A 666 14.81 -17.07 9.86
C GLY A 666 14.02 -15.78 10.03
N ARG A 667 14.30 -14.74 9.23
CA ARG A 667 13.58 -13.47 9.18
C ARG A 667 13.20 -13.14 7.73
N VAL A 668 12.04 -12.52 7.53
CA VAL A 668 11.57 -12.14 6.20
C VAL A 668 11.82 -10.66 5.95
N ILE A 669 12.46 -10.32 4.83
CA ILE A 669 12.56 -8.93 4.37
C ILE A 669 11.32 -8.60 3.54
N PHE A 670 10.59 -7.56 3.94
CA PHE A 670 9.35 -7.12 3.32
C PHE A 670 9.43 -5.62 2.99
N ASP A 671 10.18 -5.27 1.94
CA ASP A 671 10.42 -3.87 1.52
C ASP A 671 9.18 -3.25 0.85
N VAL A 672 8.69 -2.14 1.38
CA VAL A 672 7.49 -1.44 0.89
C VAL A 672 7.67 -0.92 -0.53
N LEU A 673 8.88 -0.49 -0.92
CA LEU A 673 9.12 -0.04 -2.29
C LEU A 673 8.87 -1.19 -3.29
N GLN A 674 9.31 -2.41 -2.95
CA GLN A 674 9.12 -3.58 -3.80
C GLN A 674 7.63 -3.96 -3.91
N VAL A 675 6.89 -3.86 -2.81
CA VAL A 675 5.43 -4.06 -2.80
C VAL A 675 4.75 -3.04 -3.73
N VAL A 676 5.09 -1.75 -3.59
CA VAL A 676 4.45 -0.69 -4.38
C VAL A 676 4.80 -0.81 -5.86
N LEU A 677 6.06 -1.11 -6.21
CA LEU A 677 6.50 -1.33 -7.59
C LEU A 677 5.84 -2.53 -8.26
N ARG A 678 5.46 -3.54 -7.48
CA ARG A 678 4.86 -4.78 -7.97
C ARG A 678 3.35 -4.65 -8.15
N ASP A 679 2.67 -4.05 -7.17
CA ASP A 679 1.21 -4.07 -7.09
C ASP A 679 0.56 -2.79 -7.61
N TYR A 680 1.30 -1.67 -7.70
CA TYR A 680 0.76 -0.38 -8.08
C TYR A 680 1.51 0.25 -9.26
N LYS A 681 0.75 0.96 -10.10
CA LYS A 681 1.24 1.67 -11.27
C LYS A 681 1.18 3.18 -11.03
N LEU A 682 2.21 3.72 -10.38
CA LEU A 682 2.30 5.15 -10.04
C LEU A 682 3.20 5.93 -11.02
N ARG A 683 3.13 7.26 -10.96
CA ARG A 683 4.03 8.18 -11.70
C ARG A 683 5.38 8.35 -11.03
N SER A 684 5.39 8.41 -9.69
CA SER A 684 6.59 8.49 -8.86
C SER A 684 6.48 7.51 -7.70
N TYR A 685 7.59 6.84 -7.40
CA TYR A 685 7.74 5.84 -6.34
C TYR A 685 8.70 6.34 -5.25
N THR A 686 8.74 7.65 -5.00
CA THR A 686 9.40 8.17 -3.80
C THR A 686 8.50 7.97 -2.58
N LEU A 687 9.09 7.78 -1.39
CA LEU A 687 8.32 7.63 -0.16
C LEU A 687 7.33 8.79 0.05
N ASN A 688 7.75 10.03 -0.25
CA ASN A 688 6.88 11.20 -0.14
C ASN A 688 5.68 11.13 -1.11
N SER A 689 5.91 10.80 -2.38
CA SER A 689 4.84 10.66 -3.39
C SER A 689 3.85 9.55 -3.01
N VAL A 690 4.37 8.40 -2.57
CA VAL A 690 3.57 7.24 -2.17
C VAL A 690 2.78 7.52 -0.90
N SER A 691 3.41 8.14 0.10
CA SER A 691 2.75 8.54 1.35
C SER A 691 1.64 9.57 1.09
N TYR A 692 1.88 10.55 0.21
CA TYR A 692 0.85 11.51 -0.17
C TYR A 692 -0.31 10.83 -0.91
N HIS A 693 0.00 9.92 -1.84
CA HIS A 693 -1.00 9.21 -2.64
C HIS A 693 -1.91 8.31 -1.78
N PHE A 694 -1.36 7.58 -0.80
CA PHE A 694 -2.13 6.61 -0.02
C PHE A 694 -2.56 7.08 1.38
N LEU A 695 -1.75 7.91 2.03
CA LEU A 695 -1.99 8.39 3.40
C LEU A 695 -2.44 9.85 3.45
N THR A 696 -2.37 10.60 2.33
CA THR A 696 -2.59 12.06 2.29
C THR A 696 -1.66 12.84 3.23
N GLU A 697 -0.47 12.30 3.48
CA GLU A 697 0.56 12.91 4.31
C GLU A 697 1.83 13.18 3.52
N GLN A 698 2.48 14.30 3.83
CA GLN A 698 3.80 14.63 3.30
C GLN A 698 4.88 14.28 4.33
N LYS A 699 6.03 13.84 3.82
CA LYS A 699 7.27 13.69 4.59
C LYS A 699 7.67 15.06 5.17
N GLU A 700 8.38 15.07 6.30
CA GLU A 700 9.00 16.31 6.78
C GLU A 700 10.13 16.71 5.82
N ASP A 701 10.22 17.99 5.47
CA ASP A 701 11.17 18.47 4.46
C ASP A 701 12.52 18.75 5.12
N VAL A 702 13.41 17.75 5.08
CA VAL A 702 14.85 17.92 5.34
C VAL A 702 15.56 17.54 4.06
N ASP A 703 16.11 18.54 3.40
CA ASP A 703 16.95 18.33 2.22
C ASP A 703 18.26 17.64 2.64
N HIS A 704 18.70 16.68 1.85
CA HIS A 704 19.92 15.92 2.08
C HIS A 704 21.16 16.80 2.30
N THR A 705 21.22 18.00 1.71
CA THR A 705 22.31 18.97 1.90
C THR A 705 22.38 19.56 3.30
N MET A 706 21.29 19.50 4.07
CA MET A 706 21.22 20.00 5.44
C MET A 706 21.60 18.95 6.49
N ILE A 707 21.61 17.66 6.14
CA ILE A 707 21.91 16.56 7.07
C ILE A 707 23.29 16.75 7.75
N PRO A 708 24.39 17.07 7.01
CA PRO A 708 25.68 17.28 7.65
C PRO A 708 25.70 18.45 8.65
N THR A 709 24.99 19.52 8.32
CA THR A 709 24.85 20.71 9.17
C THR A 709 24.06 20.39 10.44
N LEU A 710 22.95 19.67 10.32
CA LEU A 710 22.13 19.26 11.47
C LEU A 710 22.88 18.29 12.38
N GLN A 711 23.64 17.36 11.82
CA GLN A 711 24.42 16.39 12.58
C GLN A 711 25.58 17.05 13.34
N SER A 712 26.26 18.01 12.71
CA SER A 712 27.41 18.73 13.27
C SER A 712 27.03 19.84 14.26
N GLY A 713 25.74 20.16 14.38
CA GLY A 713 25.21 21.14 15.34
C GLY A 713 25.15 20.61 16.78
N ASP A 714 24.08 20.97 17.49
CA ASP A 714 23.85 20.60 18.87
C ASP A 714 22.93 19.37 19.03
N ASP A 715 22.54 19.10 20.27
CA ASP A 715 21.65 17.99 20.61
C ASP A 715 20.21 18.19 20.11
N GLN A 716 19.76 19.44 19.94
CA GLN A 716 18.45 19.79 19.39
C GLN A 716 18.41 19.63 17.86
N THR A 717 19.47 20.01 17.15
CA THR A 717 19.55 19.76 15.70
C THR A 717 19.61 18.27 15.38
N ARG A 718 20.34 17.48 16.19
CA ARG A 718 20.33 16.01 16.10
C ARG A 718 18.98 15.41 16.49
N ARG A 719 18.27 15.99 17.47
CA ARG A 719 16.88 15.61 17.80
C ARG A 719 15.93 15.84 16.63
N ARG A 720 16.03 16.98 15.94
CA ARG A 720 15.22 17.25 14.73
C ARG A 720 15.48 16.20 13.64
N LEU A 721 16.74 15.84 13.42
CA LEU A 721 17.10 14.77 12.48
C LEU A 721 16.55 13.40 12.93
N ALA A 722 16.57 13.11 14.23
CA ALA A 722 16.02 11.87 14.79
C ALA A 722 14.50 11.79 14.60
N VAL A 723 13.76 12.89 14.79
CA VAL A 723 12.31 12.95 14.52
C VAL A 723 12.01 12.71 13.04
N TYR A 724 12.84 13.27 12.15
CA TYR A 724 12.74 13.05 10.71
C TYR A 724 12.97 11.57 10.34
N CYS A 725 14.07 10.97 10.78
CA CYS A 725 14.39 9.56 10.52
C CYS A 725 13.33 8.62 11.13
N MET A 726 12.85 8.92 12.35
CA MET A 726 11.74 8.19 12.95
C MET A 726 10.43 8.30 12.17
N LYS A 727 10.13 9.47 11.58
CA LYS A 727 8.97 9.64 10.72
C LYS A 727 9.08 8.78 9.46
N ASP A 728 10.27 8.68 8.89
CA ASP A 728 10.53 7.84 7.73
C ASP A 728 10.47 6.35 8.06
N ALA A 729 10.87 5.93 9.27
CA ALA A 729 10.69 4.56 9.74
C ALA A 729 9.22 4.20 10.01
N ILE A 730 8.33 5.12 10.40
CA ILE A 730 6.91 4.81 10.70
C ILE A 730 6.01 4.81 9.46
N LEU A 731 6.31 5.63 8.44
CA LEU A 731 5.50 5.71 7.22
C LEU A 731 5.34 4.35 6.49
N PRO A 732 6.39 3.51 6.34
CA PRO A 732 6.29 2.16 5.78
C PRO A 732 5.29 1.26 6.51
N LEU A 733 5.27 1.26 7.85
CA LEU A 733 4.28 0.49 8.63
C LEU A 733 2.86 0.95 8.31
N ARG A 734 2.63 2.27 8.31
CA ARG A 734 1.30 2.84 8.01
C ARG A 734 0.87 2.54 6.57
N LEU A 735 1.81 2.52 5.63
CA LEU A 735 1.57 2.10 4.25
C LEU A 735 1.19 0.62 4.18
N LEU A 736 1.92 -0.27 4.86
CA LEU A 736 1.60 -1.70 4.90
C LEU A 736 0.20 -1.96 5.47
N ASP A 737 -0.17 -1.26 6.55
CA ASP A 737 -1.50 -1.35 7.16
C ASP A 737 -2.57 -0.85 6.18
N LYS A 738 -2.37 0.32 5.58
CA LYS A 738 -3.33 0.94 4.65
C LYS A 738 -3.58 0.07 3.41
N LEU A 739 -2.54 -0.62 2.93
CA LEU A 739 -2.59 -1.48 1.75
C LEU A 739 -2.90 -2.94 2.10
N MET A 740 -2.97 -3.28 3.40
CA MET A 740 -3.13 -4.64 3.93
C MET A 740 -2.12 -5.63 3.34
N SER A 741 -0.91 -5.16 3.04
CA SER A 741 0.03 -5.90 2.19
C SER A 741 0.54 -7.17 2.85
N VAL A 742 0.90 -7.13 4.14
CA VAL A 742 1.41 -8.31 4.87
C VAL A 742 0.36 -9.42 4.87
N ILE A 743 -0.87 -9.12 5.29
CA ILE A 743 -2.00 -10.07 5.33
C ILE A 743 -2.27 -10.65 3.94
N ASN A 744 -2.38 -9.81 2.90
CA ASN A 744 -2.65 -10.25 1.54
C ASN A 744 -1.56 -11.21 1.02
N TYR A 745 -0.30 -10.97 1.36
CA TYR A 745 0.82 -11.81 0.96
C TYR A 745 0.87 -13.11 1.78
N MET A 746 0.57 -13.07 3.08
CA MET A 746 0.45 -14.29 3.89
C MET A 746 -0.64 -15.22 3.33
N GLU A 747 -1.81 -14.69 2.98
CA GLU A 747 -2.87 -15.47 2.37
C GLU A 747 -2.50 -16.01 0.99
N MET A 748 -1.77 -15.22 0.20
CA MET A 748 -1.21 -15.71 -1.07
C MET A 748 -0.23 -16.88 -0.86
N ALA A 749 0.62 -16.81 0.17
CA ALA A 749 1.55 -17.88 0.53
C ALA A 749 0.82 -19.15 0.98
N ARG A 750 -0.24 -19.00 1.79
CA ARG A 750 -1.13 -20.09 2.22
C ARG A 750 -1.80 -20.78 1.04
N VAL A 751 -2.43 -20.00 0.15
CA VAL A 751 -3.16 -20.50 -1.03
C VAL A 751 -2.24 -21.19 -2.04
N THR A 752 -1.12 -20.57 -2.37
CA THR A 752 -0.22 -21.07 -3.43
C THR A 752 0.82 -22.05 -2.91
N GLY A 753 1.01 -22.10 -1.59
CA GLY A 753 1.89 -23.07 -0.97
C GLY A 753 3.36 -22.79 -1.10
N VAL A 754 3.75 -21.53 -1.29
CA VAL A 754 5.14 -21.10 -1.39
C VAL A 754 5.57 -20.34 -0.14
N PRO A 755 6.88 -20.25 0.15
CA PRO A 755 7.40 -19.39 1.22
C PRO A 755 6.99 -17.92 1.05
N LEU A 756 6.87 -17.17 2.15
CA LEU A 756 6.42 -15.76 2.12
C LEU A 756 7.40 -14.87 1.33
N ASN A 757 8.71 -15.05 1.54
CA ASN A 757 9.77 -14.31 0.84
C ASN A 757 9.76 -14.53 -0.69
N TYR A 758 9.27 -15.68 -1.18
CA TYR A 758 9.17 -15.96 -2.62
C TYR A 758 8.16 -15.04 -3.31
N LEU A 759 7.19 -14.51 -2.58
CA LEU A 759 6.17 -13.62 -3.16
C LEU A 759 6.72 -12.27 -3.58
N LEU A 760 7.82 -11.80 -2.99
CA LEU A 760 8.50 -10.57 -3.41
C LEU A 760 9.68 -10.86 -4.35
N THR A 761 10.44 -11.93 -4.08
CA THR A 761 11.69 -12.23 -4.81
C THR A 761 11.50 -13.07 -6.07
N ARG A 762 10.36 -13.74 -6.25
CA ARG A 762 10.07 -14.60 -7.42
C ARG A 762 8.79 -14.16 -8.16
N GLY A 763 8.71 -14.58 -9.43
CA GLY A 763 7.56 -14.31 -10.31
C GLY A 763 6.35 -15.20 -10.03
N GLN A 764 5.29 -15.07 -10.85
CA GLN A 764 4.05 -15.83 -10.66
C GLN A 764 4.20 -17.34 -10.94
N GLN A 765 5.17 -17.75 -11.76
CA GLN A 765 5.31 -19.15 -12.19
C GLN A 765 5.55 -20.12 -11.04
N ILE A 766 6.33 -19.75 -10.01
CA ILE A 766 6.64 -20.66 -8.91
C ILE A 766 5.39 -21.00 -8.08
N LYS A 767 4.44 -20.07 -8.00
CA LYS A 767 3.16 -20.24 -7.28
C LYS A 767 2.31 -21.32 -7.94
N ILE A 768 2.14 -21.21 -9.25
CA ILE A 768 1.34 -22.18 -10.03
C ILE A 768 2.03 -23.54 -10.07
N LEU A 769 3.36 -23.57 -10.23
CA LEU A 769 4.11 -24.82 -10.18
C LEU A 769 3.94 -25.54 -8.83
N SER A 770 4.02 -24.82 -7.71
CA SER A 770 3.79 -25.40 -6.37
C SER A 770 2.41 -26.07 -6.27
N MET A 771 1.37 -25.40 -6.77
CA MET A 771 0.01 -25.95 -6.78
C MET A 771 -0.13 -27.19 -7.67
N ILE A 772 0.46 -27.16 -8.88
CA ILE A 772 0.49 -28.31 -9.79
C ILE A 772 1.20 -29.49 -9.12
N LEU A 773 2.36 -29.28 -8.49
CA LEU A 773 3.11 -30.35 -7.81
C LEU A 773 2.29 -31.04 -6.71
N ARG A 774 1.51 -30.28 -5.92
CA ARG A 774 0.64 -30.86 -4.87
C ARG A 774 -0.41 -31.78 -5.47
N LYS A 775 -1.08 -31.34 -6.55
CA LYS A 775 -2.09 -32.16 -7.24
C LYS A 775 -1.47 -33.33 -8.01
N CYS A 776 -0.28 -33.15 -8.59
CA CYS A 776 0.46 -34.23 -9.23
C CYS A 776 0.78 -35.35 -8.23
N LYS A 777 1.26 -34.99 -7.03
CA LYS A 777 1.51 -35.97 -5.96
C LYS A 777 0.27 -36.77 -5.59
N ALA A 778 -0.88 -36.10 -5.41
CA ALA A 778 -2.14 -36.75 -5.07
C ALA A 778 -2.59 -37.76 -6.14
N ASN A 779 -2.31 -37.48 -7.41
CA ASN A 779 -2.73 -38.29 -8.57
C ASN A 779 -1.61 -39.19 -9.15
N ARG A 780 -0.43 -39.24 -8.51
CA ARG A 780 0.78 -39.96 -8.97
C ARG A 780 1.26 -39.55 -10.37
N PHE A 781 1.20 -38.25 -10.68
CA PHE A 781 1.88 -37.67 -11.84
C PHE A 781 3.27 -37.16 -11.44
N PHE A 782 4.23 -37.29 -12.36
CA PHE A 782 5.57 -36.73 -12.23
C PHE A 782 5.76 -35.59 -13.23
N VAL A 783 6.27 -34.46 -12.75
CA VAL A 783 6.46 -33.26 -13.57
C VAL A 783 7.80 -33.35 -14.31
N PRO A 784 7.82 -33.41 -15.65
CA PRO A 784 9.08 -33.49 -16.40
C PRO A 784 9.85 -32.18 -16.31
N VAL A 785 11.18 -32.26 -16.37
CA VAL A 785 12.03 -31.10 -16.60
C VAL A 785 12.10 -30.85 -18.11
N ILE A 786 11.49 -29.76 -18.55
CA ILE A 786 11.54 -29.32 -19.94
C ILE A 786 12.74 -28.38 -20.09
N GLU A 787 13.68 -28.74 -20.95
CA GLU A 787 14.82 -27.88 -21.26
C GLU A 787 14.40 -26.78 -22.23
N HIS A 788 14.82 -25.55 -21.93
CA HIS A 788 14.52 -24.40 -22.77
C HIS A 788 15.42 -24.44 -24.00
N GLN A 789 14.88 -24.85 -25.15
CA GLN A 789 15.53 -24.64 -26.43
C GLN A 789 15.41 -23.15 -26.72
N GLY A 790 16.51 -22.39 -26.67
CA GLY A 790 16.55 -20.92 -26.69
C GLY A 790 16.02 -20.21 -27.95
N ASN A 791 15.08 -20.82 -28.67
CA ASN A 791 14.19 -20.10 -29.57
C ASN A 791 13.08 -19.45 -28.73
N ASP A 792 13.08 -18.13 -28.69
CA ASP A 792 11.86 -17.37 -28.41
C ASP A 792 10.85 -17.74 -29.51
N GLY A 793 10.07 -18.80 -29.28
CA GLY A 793 9.06 -19.25 -30.24
C GLY A 793 8.15 -18.10 -30.64
N GLU A 794 7.70 -18.11 -31.89
CA GLU A 794 6.74 -17.12 -32.40
C GLU A 794 5.55 -17.00 -31.44
N GLY A 795 5.11 -15.77 -31.19
CA GLY A 795 3.93 -15.51 -30.37
C GLY A 795 2.70 -16.24 -30.97
N PHE A 796 1.78 -16.69 -30.11
CA PHE A 796 0.54 -17.30 -30.56
C PHE A 796 -0.59 -16.28 -30.67
N GLU A 797 -1.62 -16.61 -31.46
CA GLU A 797 -2.78 -15.73 -31.65
C GLU A 797 -3.56 -15.51 -30.34
N GLY A 798 -3.66 -14.24 -29.94
CA GLY A 798 -4.30 -13.81 -28.70
C GLY A 798 -5.83 -13.68 -28.79
N ALA A 799 -6.39 -12.76 -27.98
CA ALA A 799 -7.82 -12.48 -27.95
C ALA A 799 -8.29 -11.60 -29.13
N THR A 800 -9.57 -11.73 -29.50
CA THR A 800 -10.23 -10.84 -30.47
C THR A 800 -10.74 -9.57 -29.79
N VAL A 801 -10.64 -8.44 -30.48
CA VAL A 801 -11.30 -7.19 -30.12
C VAL A 801 -12.25 -6.83 -31.26
N ILE A 802 -13.55 -6.79 -30.95
CA ILE A 802 -14.60 -6.44 -31.92
C ILE A 802 -14.37 -5.01 -32.40
N GLU A 803 -14.56 -4.77 -33.70
CA GLU A 803 -14.43 -3.43 -34.26
C GLU A 803 -15.42 -2.44 -33.60
N PRO A 804 -14.93 -1.32 -33.05
CA PRO A 804 -15.78 -0.37 -32.34
C PRO A 804 -16.62 0.42 -33.33
N HIS A 805 -17.92 0.53 -33.05
CA HIS A 805 -18.78 1.53 -33.64
C HIS A 805 -18.50 2.85 -32.91
N ARG A 806 -17.54 3.62 -33.43
CA ARG A 806 -17.05 4.83 -32.78
C ARG A 806 -18.15 5.89 -32.70
N GLY A 807 -18.19 6.64 -31.60
CA GLY A 807 -19.14 7.72 -31.44
C GLY A 807 -19.40 8.10 -29.99
N PHE A 808 -20.20 9.15 -29.83
CA PHE A 808 -20.78 9.55 -28.56
C PHE A 808 -22.21 9.02 -28.46
N TYR A 809 -22.44 8.17 -27.46
CA TYR A 809 -23.72 7.55 -27.18
C TYR A 809 -24.35 8.23 -25.98
N ASN A 810 -25.36 9.07 -26.25
CA ASN A 810 -26.19 9.70 -25.23
C ASN A 810 -27.40 8.82 -24.86
N GLU A 811 -27.15 7.51 -24.75
CA GLU A 811 -28.12 6.50 -24.34
C GLU A 811 -27.40 5.43 -23.50
N PRO A 812 -28.11 4.74 -22.59
CA PRO A 812 -27.56 3.65 -21.80
C PRO A 812 -26.97 2.49 -22.63
N ILE A 813 -25.71 2.16 -22.37
CA ILE A 813 -25.02 1.01 -22.97
C ILE A 813 -24.75 -0.03 -21.88
N ALA A 814 -25.34 -1.22 -22.02
CA ALA A 814 -25.14 -2.32 -21.08
C ALA A 814 -23.86 -3.09 -21.41
N THR A 815 -23.08 -3.45 -20.39
CA THR A 815 -21.87 -4.27 -20.53
C THR A 815 -22.13 -5.65 -19.92
N LEU A 816 -21.93 -6.69 -20.74
CA LEU A 816 -22.01 -8.09 -20.32
C LEU A 816 -20.60 -8.69 -20.39
N ASP A 817 -20.17 -9.41 -19.36
CA ASP A 817 -18.80 -9.93 -19.22
C ASP A 817 -18.79 -11.40 -18.77
N PHE A 818 -17.83 -12.19 -19.24
CA PHE A 818 -17.69 -13.59 -18.85
C PHE A 818 -17.05 -13.73 -17.46
N ALA A 819 -17.73 -14.42 -16.55
CA ALA A 819 -17.19 -14.71 -15.23
C ALA A 819 -15.99 -15.67 -15.32
N SER A 820 -14.78 -15.14 -15.14
CA SER A 820 -13.53 -15.91 -15.18
C SER A 820 -13.36 -16.68 -16.51
N LEU A 821 -13.43 -15.98 -17.64
CA LEU A 821 -13.44 -16.58 -18.99
C LEU A 821 -12.45 -17.74 -19.17
N TYR A 822 -11.14 -17.49 -19.05
CA TYR A 822 -10.13 -18.51 -19.34
C TYR A 822 -10.17 -19.71 -18.39
N PRO A 823 -10.24 -19.53 -17.05
CA PRO A 823 -10.50 -20.65 -16.15
C PRO A 823 -11.74 -21.47 -16.53
N SER A 824 -12.85 -20.80 -16.87
CA SER A 824 -14.12 -21.45 -17.21
C SER A 824 -14.00 -22.26 -18.51
N ILE A 825 -13.29 -21.76 -19.53
CA ILE A 825 -12.99 -22.49 -20.78
C ILE A 825 -12.17 -23.76 -20.47
N MET A 826 -11.11 -23.63 -19.67
CA MET A 826 -10.25 -24.77 -19.32
C MET A 826 -11.04 -25.86 -18.60
N ILE A 827 -11.95 -25.49 -17.69
CA ILE A 827 -12.82 -26.43 -16.98
C ILE A 827 -13.84 -27.07 -17.94
N ALA A 828 -14.60 -26.27 -18.68
CA ALA A 828 -15.70 -26.74 -19.52
C ALA A 828 -15.23 -27.71 -20.61
N HIS A 829 -14.06 -27.45 -21.19
CA HIS A 829 -13.48 -28.24 -22.27
C HIS A 829 -12.37 -29.20 -21.79
N ASN A 830 -12.20 -29.39 -20.49
CA ASN A 830 -11.25 -30.35 -19.90
C ASN A 830 -9.79 -30.17 -20.37
N LEU A 831 -9.34 -28.92 -20.56
CA LEU A 831 -8.03 -28.59 -21.13
C LEU A 831 -6.92 -28.73 -20.07
N CYS A 832 -6.00 -29.67 -20.26
CA CYS A 832 -4.93 -29.96 -19.32
C CYS A 832 -3.75 -30.66 -19.99
N TYR A 833 -2.56 -30.57 -19.38
CA TYR A 833 -1.38 -31.36 -19.76
C TYR A 833 -1.68 -32.86 -19.82
N THR A 834 -2.45 -33.36 -18.86
CA THR A 834 -2.78 -34.79 -18.70
C THR A 834 -3.85 -35.29 -19.67
N THR A 835 -4.55 -34.38 -20.35
CA THR A 835 -5.62 -34.71 -21.31
C THR A 835 -5.24 -34.38 -22.74
N LEU A 836 -4.13 -33.65 -22.97
CA LEU A 836 -3.62 -33.34 -24.29
C LEU A 836 -3.24 -34.62 -25.06
N ILE A 837 -3.74 -34.77 -26.28
CA ILE A 837 -3.46 -35.90 -27.16
C ILE A 837 -2.62 -35.41 -28.34
N GLN A 838 -1.45 -36.02 -28.57
CA GLN A 838 -0.61 -35.67 -29.73
C GLN A 838 -1.23 -36.16 -31.04
N LYS A 839 -1.71 -37.41 -31.04
CA LYS A 839 -2.40 -38.02 -32.17
C LYS A 839 -3.53 -38.90 -31.63
N PRO A 840 -4.79 -38.66 -32.00
CA PRO A 840 -5.90 -39.52 -31.61
C PRO A 840 -5.66 -40.95 -32.08
N ASP A 841 -5.94 -41.92 -31.21
CA ASP A 841 -5.96 -43.33 -31.59
C ASP A 841 -7.07 -43.54 -32.64
N PRO A 842 -6.84 -44.32 -33.71
CA PRO A 842 -7.87 -44.60 -34.72
C PRO A 842 -9.16 -45.21 -34.14
N THR A 843 -9.09 -45.86 -32.98
CA THR A 843 -10.26 -46.41 -32.27
C THR A 843 -11.09 -45.36 -31.53
N TYR A 844 -10.58 -44.14 -31.36
CA TYR A 844 -11.26 -43.11 -30.58
C TYR A 844 -12.29 -42.34 -31.41
N VAL A 845 -13.45 -42.13 -30.81
CA VAL A 845 -14.58 -41.42 -31.43
C VAL A 845 -14.57 -39.96 -30.99
N LYS A 846 -14.61 -39.04 -31.97
CA LYS A 846 -14.72 -37.59 -31.73
C LYS A 846 -15.99 -37.27 -30.94
N ASP A 847 -15.87 -36.32 -30.01
CA ASP A 847 -16.91 -35.85 -29.08
C ASP A 847 -17.39 -36.88 -28.03
N GLN A 848 -16.92 -38.12 -28.09
CA GLN A 848 -17.11 -39.13 -27.03
C GLN A 848 -15.82 -39.36 -26.23
N ASP A 849 -14.71 -39.56 -26.94
CA ASP A 849 -13.41 -39.90 -26.36
C ASP A 849 -12.44 -38.72 -26.33
N TYR A 850 -12.54 -37.85 -27.33
CA TYR A 850 -11.73 -36.64 -27.43
C TYR A 850 -12.52 -35.52 -28.07
N ILE A 851 -12.14 -34.28 -27.77
CA ILE A 851 -12.60 -33.08 -28.48
C ILE A 851 -11.46 -32.56 -29.36
N GLN A 852 -11.83 -31.90 -30.45
CA GLN A 852 -10.91 -31.11 -31.26
C GLN A 852 -11.21 -29.63 -31.03
N THR A 853 -10.20 -28.87 -30.61
CA THR A 853 -10.35 -27.44 -30.33
C THR A 853 -10.38 -26.63 -31.64
N PRO A 854 -10.85 -25.38 -31.61
CA PRO A 854 -10.82 -24.51 -32.79
C PRO A 854 -9.39 -24.23 -33.31
N SER A 855 -8.37 -24.42 -32.46
CA SER A 855 -6.95 -24.35 -32.85
C SER A 855 -6.39 -25.64 -33.45
N GLY A 856 -7.22 -26.68 -33.62
CA GLY A 856 -6.85 -27.96 -34.21
C GLY A 856 -6.26 -28.98 -33.23
N GLN A 857 -6.07 -28.62 -31.96
CA GLN A 857 -5.50 -29.49 -30.92
C GLN A 857 -6.51 -30.50 -30.39
N PHE A 858 -6.05 -31.66 -29.92
CA PHE A 858 -6.89 -32.75 -29.43
C PHE A 858 -6.77 -32.93 -27.92
N PHE A 859 -7.91 -33.06 -27.22
CA PHE A 859 -7.94 -33.31 -25.78
C PHE A 859 -8.91 -34.43 -25.43
N ALA A 860 -8.53 -35.32 -24.53
CA ALA A 860 -9.40 -36.36 -24.00
C ALA A 860 -10.62 -35.74 -23.29
N THR A 861 -11.79 -36.35 -23.50
CA THR A 861 -13.02 -35.96 -22.81
C THR A 861 -12.94 -36.29 -21.33
N ARG A 862 -13.80 -35.64 -20.53
CA ARG A 862 -13.86 -35.86 -19.07
C ARG A 862 -14.18 -37.31 -18.69
N THR A 863 -14.90 -38.04 -19.55
CA THR A 863 -15.23 -39.47 -19.38
C THR A 863 -14.00 -40.37 -19.50
N ARG A 864 -13.04 -40.00 -20.36
CA ARG A 864 -11.78 -40.73 -20.52
C ARG A 864 -10.77 -40.41 -19.43
N ARG A 865 -10.61 -39.13 -19.11
CA ARG A 865 -9.76 -38.65 -18.01
C ARG A 865 -10.20 -37.27 -17.56
N ARG A 866 -10.32 -37.07 -16.25
CA ARG A 866 -10.47 -35.73 -15.68
C ARG A 866 -9.11 -35.00 -15.66
N GLY A 867 -9.06 -33.81 -16.24
CA GLY A 867 -7.86 -32.99 -16.28
C GLY A 867 -7.47 -32.45 -14.91
N LEU A 868 -6.16 -32.39 -14.64
CA LEU A 868 -5.59 -31.87 -13.40
C LEU A 868 -5.72 -30.34 -13.27
N LEU A 869 -5.58 -29.57 -14.36
CA LEU A 869 -5.79 -28.12 -14.34
C LEU A 869 -7.26 -27.74 -14.08
N PRO A 870 -8.26 -28.37 -14.73
CA PRO A 870 -9.68 -28.21 -14.34
C PRO A 870 -9.92 -28.43 -12.84
N GLU A 871 -9.37 -29.50 -12.26
CA GLU A 871 -9.52 -29.80 -10.83
C GLU A 871 -8.93 -28.69 -9.95
N ILE A 872 -7.72 -28.21 -10.27
CA ILE A 872 -7.09 -27.08 -9.56
C ILE A 872 -7.97 -25.82 -9.62
N LEU A 873 -8.51 -25.52 -10.79
CA LEU A 873 -9.33 -24.32 -11.00
C LEU A 873 -10.68 -24.43 -10.27
N GLU A 874 -11.32 -25.60 -10.31
CA GLU A 874 -12.55 -25.88 -9.56
C GLU A 874 -12.31 -25.71 -8.04
N ASP A 875 -11.22 -26.26 -7.50
CA ASP A 875 -10.86 -26.13 -6.09
C ASP A 875 -10.60 -24.67 -5.69
N LEU A 876 -9.87 -23.92 -6.52
CA LEU A 876 -9.62 -22.49 -6.31
C LEU A 876 -10.92 -21.69 -6.28
N LEU A 877 -11.81 -21.91 -7.25
CA LEU A 877 -13.08 -21.19 -7.37
C LEU A 877 -14.04 -21.57 -6.23
N ALA A 878 -14.11 -22.85 -5.86
CA ALA A 878 -14.93 -23.33 -4.75
C ALA A 878 -14.44 -22.75 -3.42
N THR A 879 -13.13 -22.78 -3.17
CA THR A 879 -12.53 -22.19 -1.96
C THR A 879 -12.73 -20.68 -1.92
N ARG A 880 -12.66 -19.99 -3.07
CA ARG A 880 -12.95 -18.56 -3.16
C ARG A 880 -14.41 -18.26 -2.83
N LYS A 881 -15.34 -19.10 -3.27
CA LYS A 881 -16.77 -18.97 -2.95
C LYS A 881 -17.00 -19.12 -1.44
N ARG A 882 -16.35 -20.09 -0.79
CA ARG A 882 -16.38 -20.24 0.69
C ARG A 882 -15.83 -19.00 1.39
N ALA A 883 -14.61 -18.56 1.05
CA ALA A 883 -14.00 -17.37 1.64
C ALA A 883 -14.86 -16.10 1.49
N LYS A 884 -15.54 -15.92 0.34
CA LYS A 884 -16.49 -14.80 0.15
C LYS A 884 -17.75 -14.93 1.01
N ASN A 885 -18.20 -16.14 1.32
CA ASN A 885 -19.35 -16.36 2.20
C ASN A 885 -18.94 -16.12 3.66
N ASP A 886 -17.78 -16.64 4.08
CA ASP A 886 -17.23 -16.43 5.41
C ASP A 886 -17.02 -14.93 5.66
N LEU A 887 -16.47 -14.20 4.69
CA LEU A 887 -16.29 -12.75 4.75
C LEU A 887 -17.60 -11.97 4.98
N LYS A 888 -18.74 -12.47 4.46
CA LYS A 888 -20.05 -11.84 4.67
C LYS A 888 -20.58 -12.05 6.09
N ASN A 889 -20.22 -13.17 6.71
CA ASN A 889 -20.73 -13.59 8.01
C ASN A 889 -19.81 -13.21 9.18
N GLU A 890 -18.53 -12.93 8.90
CA GLU A 890 -17.53 -12.54 9.88
C GLU A 890 -17.82 -11.14 10.44
N LYS A 891 -17.59 -10.96 11.75
CA LYS A 891 -17.81 -9.69 12.46
C LYS A 891 -16.49 -9.02 12.84
N ASP A 892 -15.47 -9.80 13.18
CA ASP A 892 -14.17 -9.28 13.57
C ASP A 892 -13.47 -8.61 12.38
N GLU A 893 -13.06 -7.36 12.54
CA GLU A 893 -12.50 -6.56 11.43
C GLU A 893 -11.16 -7.11 10.96
N PHE A 894 -10.32 -7.61 11.86
CA PHE A 894 -9.03 -8.20 11.49
C PHE A 894 -9.24 -9.50 10.69
N ARG A 895 -10.13 -10.39 11.14
CA ARG A 895 -10.50 -11.61 10.40
C ARG A 895 -11.16 -11.30 9.05
N LYS A 896 -11.98 -10.26 8.94
CA LYS A 896 -12.50 -9.80 7.63
C LYS A 896 -11.37 -9.40 6.67
N MET A 897 -10.34 -8.70 7.16
CA MET A 897 -9.18 -8.35 6.34
C MET A 897 -8.47 -9.62 5.83
N VAL A 898 -8.25 -10.61 6.70
CA VAL A 898 -7.67 -11.92 6.34
C VAL A 898 -8.52 -12.63 5.27
N LEU A 899 -9.83 -12.74 5.48
CA LEU A 899 -10.75 -13.39 4.53
C LEU A 899 -10.81 -12.66 3.18
N ASN A 900 -10.74 -11.33 3.18
CA ASN A 900 -10.69 -10.54 1.96
C ASN A 900 -9.36 -10.73 1.21
N GLY A 901 -8.23 -10.77 1.93
CA GLY A 901 -6.93 -11.10 1.35
C GLY A 901 -6.93 -12.48 0.70
N ARG A 902 -7.53 -13.47 1.37
CA ARG A 902 -7.69 -14.83 0.86
C ARG A 902 -8.50 -14.90 -0.43
N GLN A 903 -9.68 -14.27 -0.50
CA GLN A 903 -10.50 -14.33 -1.71
C GLN A 903 -9.81 -13.65 -2.90
N MET A 904 -9.02 -12.60 -2.65
CA MET A 904 -8.25 -11.93 -3.68
C MET A 904 -7.09 -12.81 -4.16
N ALA A 905 -6.37 -13.45 -3.24
CA ALA A 905 -5.31 -14.37 -3.57
C ALA A 905 -5.80 -15.53 -4.45
N LEU A 906 -6.93 -16.14 -4.09
CA LEU A 906 -7.56 -17.21 -4.87
C LEU A 906 -7.95 -16.73 -6.28
N LYS A 907 -8.49 -15.50 -6.41
CA LYS A 907 -8.82 -14.90 -7.72
C LYS A 907 -7.58 -14.75 -8.61
N ILE A 908 -6.52 -14.16 -8.06
CA ILE A 908 -5.28 -13.90 -8.80
C ILE A 908 -4.63 -15.21 -9.24
N SER A 909 -4.59 -16.20 -8.35
CA SER A 909 -4.03 -17.53 -8.66
C SER A 909 -4.81 -18.22 -9.77
N ALA A 910 -6.15 -18.21 -9.73
CA ALA A 910 -6.98 -18.82 -10.78
C ALA A 910 -6.73 -18.21 -12.16
N ASN A 911 -6.66 -16.87 -12.25
CA ASN A 911 -6.38 -16.18 -13.50
C ASN A 911 -4.94 -16.43 -14.01
N SER A 912 -4.02 -16.74 -13.11
CA SER A 912 -2.61 -16.97 -13.45
C SER A 912 -2.32 -18.37 -14.00
N VAL A 913 -3.21 -19.36 -13.80
CA VAL A 913 -3.03 -20.74 -14.29
C VAL A 913 -2.90 -20.77 -15.81
N TYR A 914 -3.77 -20.06 -16.54
CA TYR A 914 -3.66 -19.95 -18.01
C TYR A 914 -2.35 -19.29 -18.44
N GLY A 915 -1.95 -18.20 -17.78
CA GLY A 915 -0.71 -17.49 -18.12
C GLY A 915 0.54 -18.35 -17.93
N PHE A 916 0.48 -19.34 -17.02
CA PHE A 916 1.56 -20.28 -16.80
C PHE A 916 1.74 -21.26 -17.98
N THR A 917 0.65 -21.74 -18.60
CA THR A 917 0.76 -22.66 -19.75
C THR A 917 1.34 -21.95 -20.98
N GLY A 918 1.05 -20.65 -21.15
CA GLY A 918 1.49 -19.86 -22.31
C GLY A 918 2.89 -19.25 -22.20
N ALA A 919 3.58 -19.43 -21.07
CA ALA A 919 4.90 -18.84 -20.86
C ALA A 919 6.00 -19.71 -21.48
N THR A 920 6.45 -19.36 -22.69
CA THR A 920 7.54 -20.04 -23.43
C THR A 920 8.85 -20.10 -22.63
N VAL A 921 9.22 -18.99 -21.99
CA VAL A 921 10.30 -18.93 -21.00
C VAL A 921 9.72 -19.29 -19.63
N GLY A 922 9.65 -20.60 -19.35
CA GLY A 922 9.04 -21.11 -18.12
C GLY A 922 9.40 -22.55 -17.81
N LYS A 923 8.98 -23.04 -16.63
CA LYS A 923 9.28 -24.40 -16.18
C LYS A 923 8.39 -25.48 -16.83
N LEU A 924 7.25 -25.11 -17.42
CA LEU A 924 6.26 -26.06 -17.94
C LEU A 924 5.38 -25.49 -19.09
N PRO A 925 5.98 -25.00 -20.19
CA PRO A 925 5.23 -24.42 -21.31
C PRO A 925 4.35 -25.46 -22.04
N CYS A 926 3.12 -25.10 -22.36
CA CYS A 926 2.23 -25.86 -23.24
C CYS A 926 1.35 -24.89 -24.03
N LEU A 927 1.84 -24.53 -25.21
CA LEU A 927 1.21 -23.55 -26.09
C LEU A 927 -0.12 -24.08 -26.66
N GLU A 928 -0.25 -25.39 -26.80
CA GLU A 928 -1.44 -26.06 -27.30
C GLU A 928 -2.66 -25.74 -26.43
N ILE A 929 -2.49 -25.70 -25.11
CA ILE A 929 -3.54 -25.28 -24.17
C ILE A 929 -3.85 -23.80 -24.36
N SER A 930 -2.82 -22.95 -24.40
CA SER A 930 -3.02 -21.51 -24.47
C SER A 930 -3.68 -21.05 -25.77
N GLN A 931 -3.29 -21.65 -26.91
CA GLN A 931 -3.89 -21.44 -28.22
C GLN A 931 -5.35 -21.92 -28.24
N SER A 932 -5.63 -23.08 -27.64
CA SER A 932 -7.00 -23.61 -27.55
C SER A 932 -7.90 -22.69 -26.74
N VAL A 933 -7.41 -22.20 -25.59
CA VAL A 933 -8.16 -21.29 -24.72
C VAL A 933 -8.47 -19.97 -25.43
N THR A 934 -7.49 -19.36 -26.11
CA THR A 934 -7.75 -18.11 -26.84
C THR A 934 -8.69 -18.33 -28.01
N ALA A 935 -8.56 -19.43 -28.74
CA ALA A 935 -9.42 -19.75 -29.87
C ALA A 935 -10.90 -19.97 -29.44
N PHE A 936 -11.14 -20.69 -28.35
CA PHE A 936 -12.47 -20.78 -27.75
C PHE A 936 -12.99 -19.40 -27.31
N GLY A 937 -12.14 -18.58 -26.69
CA GLY A 937 -12.51 -17.21 -26.32
C GLY A 937 -12.97 -16.36 -27.51
N ARG A 938 -12.27 -16.44 -28.65
CA ARG A 938 -12.66 -15.77 -29.92
C ARG A 938 -14.00 -16.28 -30.43
N GLN A 939 -14.21 -17.59 -30.46
CA GLN A 939 -15.49 -18.17 -30.89
C GLN A 939 -16.64 -17.75 -29.98
N MET A 940 -16.43 -17.74 -28.66
CA MET A 940 -17.47 -17.42 -27.67
C MET A 940 -17.91 -15.96 -27.73
N ILE A 941 -17.00 -15.01 -27.93
CA ILE A 941 -17.37 -13.59 -28.02
C ILE A 941 -18.17 -13.31 -29.31
N ASP A 942 -17.81 -13.96 -30.43
CA ASP A 942 -18.55 -13.85 -31.68
C ASP A 942 -19.95 -14.49 -31.58
N MET A 943 -20.05 -15.67 -30.96
CA MET A 943 -21.36 -16.30 -30.68
C MET A 943 -22.23 -15.42 -29.77
N THR A 944 -21.64 -14.82 -28.74
CA THR A 944 -22.36 -13.90 -27.82
C THR A 944 -22.91 -12.70 -28.59
N LYS A 945 -22.10 -12.11 -29.47
CA LYS A 945 -22.55 -11.00 -30.33
C LYS A 945 -23.73 -11.42 -31.20
N THR A 946 -23.60 -12.52 -31.94
CA THR A 946 -24.64 -12.98 -32.85
C THR A 946 -25.95 -13.29 -32.12
N GLU A 947 -25.88 -13.96 -30.97
CA GLU A 947 -27.08 -14.36 -30.24
C GLU A 947 -27.78 -13.18 -29.55
N VAL A 948 -27.02 -12.20 -29.03
CA VAL A 948 -27.61 -10.95 -28.52
C VAL A 948 -28.36 -10.21 -29.63
N GLU A 949 -27.73 -10.02 -30.80
CA GLU A 949 -28.35 -9.28 -31.91
C GLU A 949 -29.55 -10.03 -32.52
N LYS A 950 -29.54 -11.37 -32.45
CA LYS A 950 -30.63 -12.23 -32.94
C LYS A 950 -31.84 -12.28 -31.99
N ILE A 951 -31.61 -12.37 -30.67
CA ILE A 951 -32.68 -12.53 -29.68
C ILE A 951 -33.36 -11.18 -29.39
N TYR A 952 -32.59 -10.09 -29.31
CA TYR A 952 -33.08 -8.78 -28.87
C TYR A 952 -33.39 -7.87 -30.06
N ILE A 953 -34.38 -8.25 -30.86
CA ILE A 953 -34.91 -7.45 -31.97
C ILE A 953 -36.01 -6.49 -31.49
N LYS A 954 -36.35 -5.48 -32.31
CA LYS A 954 -37.42 -4.53 -32.03
C LYS A 954 -38.74 -5.26 -31.71
N GLY A 955 -39.36 -4.90 -30.59
CA GLY A 955 -40.61 -5.51 -30.11
C GLY A 955 -40.44 -6.81 -29.31
N ALA A 956 -39.24 -7.39 -29.23
CA ALA A 956 -38.97 -8.57 -28.41
C ALA A 956 -39.10 -8.27 -26.90
N ARG A 957 -39.20 -9.36 -26.10
CA ARG A 957 -39.33 -9.32 -24.62
C ARG A 957 -40.49 -8.42 -24.15
N ASP A 958 -41.69 -8.71 -24.66
CA ASP A 958 -42.91 -7.98 -24.32
C ASP A 958 -42.83 -6.47 -24.64
N GLY A 959 -42.21 -6.11 -25.77
CA GLY A 959 -42.05 -4.72 -26.20
C GLY A 959 -40.95 -3.93 -25.50
N LYS A 960 -40.14 -4.57 -24.62
CA LYS A 960 -39.04 -3.92 -23.90
C LYS A 960 -37.83 -3.55 -24.78
N CYS A 961 -37.76 -4.10 -26.00
CA CYS A 961 -36.74 -3.75 -27.00
C CYS A 961 -37.27 -2.68 -27.97
N PRO A 962 -36.93 -1.39 -27.82
CA PRO A 962 -37.39 -0.33 -28.72
C PRO A 962 -36.73 -0.37 -30.10
N ILE A 963 -35.54 -0.95 -30.20
CA ILE A 963 -34.76 -1.12 -31.43
C ILE A 963 -34.22 -2.54 -31.54
N ASN A 964 -33.64 -2.88 -32.69
CA ASN A 964 -32.78 -4.05 -32.79
C ASN A 964 -31.50 -3.77 -32.00
N ALA A 965 -31.24 -4.58 -30.99
CA ALA A 965 -30.04 -4.46 -30.18
C ALA A 965 -28.80 -4.62 -31.07
N LYS A 966 -27.75 -3.89 -30.73
CA LYS A 966 -26.49 -3.92 -31.48
C LYS A 966 -25.30 -3.96 -30.55
N VAL A 967 -24.36 -4.87 -30.81
CA VAL A 967 -23.09 -4.89 -30.09
C VAL A 967 -22.18 -3.84 -30.72
N ILE A 968 -21.96 -2.75 -30.01
CA ILE A 968 -21.19 -1.60 -30.51
C ILE A 968 -19.69 -1.74 -30.24
N TYR A 969 -19.31 -2.58 -29.29
CA TYR A 969 -17.91 -2.88 -28.97
C TYR A 969 -17.79 -4.18 -28.18
N GLY A 970 -16.60 -4.78 -28.17
CA GLY A 970 -16.24 -5.87 -27.28
C GLY A 970 -14.73 -6.02 -27.17
N ASP A 971 -14.25 -6.36 -25.98
CA ASP A 971 -12.83 -6.55 -25.70
C ASP A 971 -12.66 -7.86 -24.93
N THR A 972 -12.11 -8.87 -25.61
CA THR A 972 -11.71 -10.18 -25.06
C THR A 972 -12.84 -11.01 -24.43
N ASP A 973 -13.37 -10.59 -23.30
CA ASP A 973 -14.34 -11.26 -22.45
C ASP A 973 -15.66 -10.47 -22.27
N SER A 974 -15.71 -9.22 -22.72
CA SER A 974 -16.87 -8.35 -22.55
C SER A 974 -17.46 -7.87 -23.87
N VAL A 975 -18.80 -7.72 -23.89
CA VAL A 975 -19.57 -7.12 -24.99
C VAL A 975 -20.37 -5.92 -24.48
N MET A 976 -20.38 -4.85 -25.27
CA MET A 976 -21.11 -3.61 -24.98
C MET A 976 -22.29 -3.49 -25.94
N VAL A 977 -23.50 -3.59 -25.37
CA VAL A 977 -24.74 -3.75 -26.10
C VAL A 977 -25.57 -2.47 -25.99
N ARG A 978 -25.96 -1.96 -27.15
CA ARG A 978 -26.93 -0.89 -27.30
C ARG A 978 -28.32 -1.50 -27.47
N PHE A 979 -29.16 -1.40 -26.45
CA PHE A 979 -30.56 -1.87 -26.47
C PHE A 979 -31.57 -0.78 -26.90
N GLY A 980 -31.16 0.50 -26.92
CA GLY A 980 -32.00 1.65 -27.31
C GLY A 980 -33.03 2.12 -26.28
N VAL A 981 -33.00 1.55 -25.07
CA VAL A 981 -33.79 2.01 -23.93
C VAL A 981 -33.31 3.38 -23.45
N LYS A 982 -34.17 4.17 -22.80
CA LYS A 982 -33.84 5.56 -22.42
C LYS A 982 -33.30 5.68 -20.99
N SER A 983 -33.64 4.74 -20.11
CA SER A 983 -33.23 4.80 -18.70
C SER A 983 -32.15 3.77 -18.35
N VAL A 984 -31.30 4.12 -17.38
CA VAL A 984 -30.28 3.21 -16.84
C VAL A 984 -30.91 1.97 -16.23
N LYS A 985 -32.05 2.14 -15.53
CA LYS A 985 -32.79 1.03 -14.90
C LYS A 985 -33.24 -0.01 -15.92
N GLU A 986 -33.90 0.40 -16.99
CA GLU A 986 -34.33 -0.51 -18.06
C GLU A 986 -33.13 -1.21 -18.70
N ALA A 987 -32.02 -0.50 -18.90
CA ALA A 987 -30.79 -1.07 -19.46
C ALA A 987 -30.16 -2.14 -18.55
N MET A 988 -30.24 -1.95 -17.23
CA MET A 988 -29.81 -2.96 -16.26
C MET A 988 -30.71 -4.20 -16.28
N GLU A 989 -32.03 -4.01 -16.33
CA GLU A 989 -33.00 -5.11 -16.37
C GLU A 989 -32.85 -5.97 -17.64
N ILE A 990 -32.79 -5.34 -18.81
CA ILE A 990 -32.60 -6.06 -20.08
C ILE A 990 -31.19 -6.65 -20.20
N GLY A 991 -30.17 -5.97 -19.65
CA GLY A 991 -28.80 -6.49 -19.60
C GLY A 991 -28.70 -7.75 -18.74
N LEU A 992 -29.40 -7.80 -17.60
CA LEU A 992 -29.46 -8.99 -16.73
C LEU A 992 -30.19 -10.16 -17.41
N ASP A 993 -31.30 -9.89 -18.10
CA ASP A 993 -32.01 -10.89 -18.89
C ASP A 993 -31.15 -11.43 -20.04
N ALA A 994 -30.43 -10.55 -20.75
CA ALA A 994 -29.49 -10.93 -21.82
C ALA A 994 -28.35 -11.79 -21.30
N ALA A 995 -27.70 -11.39 -20.20
CA ALA A 995 -26.66 -12.19 -19.57
C ALA A 995 -27.16 -13.60 -19.20
N THR A 996 -28.33 -13.68 -18.57
CA THR A 996 -28.93 -14.95 -18.13
C THR A 996 -29.33 -15.83 -19.32
N THR A 997 -29.87 -15.23 -20.38
CA THR A 997 -30.35 -15.96 -21.55
C THR A 997 -29.20 -16.50 -22.39
N VAL A 998 -28.22 -15.65 -22.71
CA VAL A 998 -27.06 -16.03 -23.53
C VAL A 998 -26.16 -17.03 -22.81
N SER A 999 -26.08 -16.97 -21.47
CA SER A 999 -25.36 -17.97 -20.67
C SER A 999 -25.82 -19.41 -20.92
N LYS A 1000 -27.11 -19.63 -21.26
CA LYS A 1000 -27.67 -20.97 -21.47
C LYS A 1000 -27.14 -21.67 -22.73
N ILE A 1001 -26.48 -20.93 -23.61
CA ILE A 1001 -25.93 -21.44 -24.87
C ILE A 1001 -24.58 -22.14 -24.63
N PHE A 1002 -23.89 -21.77 -23.55
CA PHE A 1002 -22.56 -22.29 -23.24
C PHE A 1002 -22.62 -23.45 -22.23
N PRO A 1003 -21.67 -24.40 -22.31
CA PRO A 1003 -21.56 -25.46 -21.30
C PRO A 1003 -21.15 -24.88 -19.94
N ALA A 1004 -21.68 -25.44 -18.86
CA ALA A 1004 -21.25 -25.08 -17.51
C ALA A 1004 -19.74 -25.36 -17.32
N PRO A 1005 -18.99 -24.53 -16.56
CA PRO A 1005 -19.44 -23.39 -15.74
C PRO A 1005 -19.40 -22.03 -16.46
N ILE A 1006 -19.31 -22.00 -17.80
CA ILE A 1006 -19.25 -20.75 -18.56
C ILE A 1006 -20.57 -20.00 -18.39
N LYS A 1007 -20.47 -18.74 -17.98
CA LYS A 1007 -21.62 -17.85 -17.85
C LYS A 1007 -21.22 -16.41 -18.08
N LEU A 1008 -22.16 -15.66 -18.63
CA LEU A 1008 -22.12 -14.23 -18.80
C LEU A 1008 -22.80 -13.56 -17.60
N GLU A 1009 -22.21 -12.49 -17.09
CA GLU A 1009 -22.76 -11.68 -16.02
C GLU A 1009 -23.01 -10.26 -16.53
N PHE A 1010 -24.13 -9.67 -16.13
CA PHE A 1010 -24.32 -8.24 -16.27
C PHE A 1010 -23.38 -7.53 -15.29
N GLU A 1011 -22.52 -6.66 -15.80
CA GLU A 1011 -21.53 -5.97 -14.97
C GLU A 1011 -21.96 -4.55 -14.63
N LYS A 1012 -22.40 -3.78 -15.64
CA LYS A 1012 -22.58 -2.33 -15.55
C LYS A 1012 -23.34 -1.73 -16.73
N VAL A 1013 -23.77 -0.48 -16.57
CA VAL A 1013 -24.25 0.39 -17.66
C VAL A 1013 -23.36 1.63 -17.76
N TYR A 1014 -23.05 2.05 -18.99
CA TYR A 1014 -22.48 3.37 -19.27
C TYR A 1014 -23.55 4.36 -19.73
N TYR A 1015 -23.63 5.55 -19.13
CA TYR A 1015 -24.54 6.60 -19.58
C TYR A 1015 -24.15 8.03 -19.14
N PRO A 1016 -23.68 8.92 -20.04
CA PRO A 1016 -23.37 8.69 -21.45
C PRO A 1016 -22.08 7.88 -21.66
N TYR A 1017 -21.85 7.43 -22.90
CA TYR A 1017 -20.70 6.63 -23.30
C TYR A 1017 -19.97 7.22 -24.52
N LEU A 1018 -18.66 7.40 -24.42
CA LEU A 1018 -17.78 7.92 -25.48
C LEU A 1018 -16.81 6.83 -25.92
N LEU A 1019 -17.00 6.30 -27.12
CA LEU A 1019 -16.16 5.27 -27.71
C LEU A 1019 -15.30 5.87 -28.83
N ILE A 1020 -14.00 6.01 -28.58
CA ILE A 1020 -13.07 6.65 -29.51
C ILE A 1020 -12.42 5.60 -30.42
N ASN A 1021 -11.87 4.54 -29.84
CA ASN A 1021 -11.19 3.47 -30.58
C ASN A 1021 -11.10 2.18 -29.76
N LYS A 1022 -10.51 1.12 -30.34
CA LYS A 1022 -10.17 -0.10 -29.60
C LYS A 1022 -9.37 0.26 -28.34
N LYS A 1023 -9.83 -0.24 -27.19
CA LYS A 1023 -9.24 -0.01 -25.86
C LYS A 1023 -9.14 1.47 -25.46
N ARG A 1024 -9.89 2.37 -26.12
CA ARG A 1024 -9.92 3.82 -25.86
C ARG A 1024 -11.36 4.33 -25.78
N TYR A 1025 -11.86 4.48 -24.56
CA TYR A 1025 -13.23 4.94 -24.30
C TYR A 1025 -13.37 5.56 -22.90
N ALA A 1026 -14.43 6.34 -22.72
CA ALA A 1026 -14.83 6.89 -21.43
C ALA A 1026 -16.35 6.84 -21.26
N GLY A 1027 -16.83 6.81 -20.03
CA GLY A 1027 -18.26 6.87 -19.75
C GLY A 1027 -18.56 6.96 -18.27
N LEU A 1028 -19.76 7.42 -17.92
CA LEU A 1028 -20.22 7.36 -16.53
C LEU A 1028 -20.65 5.94 -16.20
N TYR A 1029 -20.04 5.38 -15.17
CA TYR A 1029 -20.15 3.98 -14.77
C TYR A 1029 -21.28 3.81 -13.76
N PHE A 1030 -22.29 2.99 -14.06
CA PHE A 1030 -23.42 2.71 -13.16
C PHE A 1030 -23.49 1.22 -12.80
N THR A 1031 -23.45 0.90 -11.50
CA THR A 1031 -23.86 -0.40 -10.94
C THR A 1031 -25.25 -0.37 -10.32
N LYS A 1032 -25.75 0.83 -10.01
CA LYS A 1032 -27.12 1.10 -9.54
C LYS A 1032 -27.77 2.15 -10.42
N PRO A 1033 -29.10 2.16 -10.56
CA PRO A 1033 -29.78 3.03 -11.52
C PRO A 1033 -29.76 4.52 -11.15
N ASP A 1034 -29.66 4.86 -9.86
CA ASP A 1034 -29.93 6.22 -9.37
C ASP A 1034 -28.74 7.19 -9.54
N LYS A 1035 -27.51 6.71 -9.38
CA LYS A 1035 -26.31 7.54 -9.40
C LYS A 1035 -25.13 6.77 -9.99
N HIS A 1036 -24.33 7.46 -10.79
CA HIS A 1036 -23.08 6.91 -11.30
C HIS A 1036 -22.06 6.74 -10.16
N ASP A 1037 -21.27 5.68 -10.23
CA ASP A 1037 -20.23 5.37 -9.25
C ASP A 1037 -18.98 6.23 -9.50
N LYS A 1038 -18.61 6.39 -10.78
CA LYS A 1038 -17.43 7.15 -11.23
C LYS A 1038 -17.48 7.42 -12.73
N MET A 1039 -16.61 8.32 -13.20
CA MET A 1039 -16.22 8.38 -14.61
C MET A 1039 -15.14 7.32 -14.88
N ASP A 1040 -15.41 6.35 -15.75
CA ASP A 1040 -14.41 5.37 -16.18
C ASP A 1040 -13.70 5.88 -17.44
N CYS A 1041 -12.39 5.71 -17.49
CA CYS A 1041 -11.53 6.08 -18.62
C CYS A 1041 -10.59 4.91 -18.91
N LYS A 1042 -10.71 4.33 -20.10
CA LYS A 1042 -9.86 3.20 -20.54
C LYS A 1042 -8.96 3.64 -21.68
N GLY A 1043 -7.65 3.45 -21.49
CA GLY A 1043 -6.60 3.68 -22.50
C GLY A 1043 -6.40 5.14 -22.95
N LEU A 1044 -7.20 6.08 -22.42
CA LEU A 1044 -7.04 7.51 -22.66
C LEU A 1044 -5.84 8.08 -21.93
N GLU A 1045 -5.39 9.24 -22.40
CA GLU A 1045 -4.24 9.98 -21.89
C GLU A 1045 -4.40 10.41 -20.42
N THR A 1046 -5.64 10.40 -19.89
CA THR A 1046 -5.95 10.67 -18.47
C THR A 1046 -5.39 9.62 -17.52
N VAL A 1047 -5.29 8.36 -17.95
CA VAL A 1047 -4.81 7.23 -17.13
C VAL A 1047 -3.41 6.76 -17.53
N ARG A 1048 -2.85 7.35 -18.59
CA ARG A 1048 -1.50 7.08 -19.08
C ARG A 1048 -0.45 7.88 -18.29
N ARG A 1049 0.75 7.31 -18.16
CA ARG A 1049 1.83 7.84 -17.30
C ARG A 1049 3.00 8.41 -18.09
N ASP A 1050 3.06 8.13 -19.39
CA ASP A 1050 4.05 8.61 -20.35
C ASP A 1050 3.84 10.07 -20.80
N ASN A 1051 2.86 10.75 -20.19
CA ASN A 1051 2.38 12.09 -20.56
C ASN A 1051 2.58 13.04 -19.37
N CYS A 1052 2.71 14.35 -19.61
CA CYS A 1052 2.76 15.31 -18.52
C CYS A 1052 1.42 15.39 -17.73
N PRO A 1053 1.45 15.74 -16.43
CA PRO A 1053 0.23 15.90 -15.63
C PRO A 1053 -0.79 16.88 -16.20
N LEU A 1054 -0.34 17.92 -16.92
CA LEU A 1054 -1.21 18.90 -17.58
C LEU A 1054 -2.22 18.24 -18.52
N VAL A 1055 -1.75 17.38 -19.42
CA VAL A 1055 -2.62 16.70 -20.40
C VAL A 1055 -3.68 15.85 -19.70
N ALA A 1056 -3.29 15.09 -18.68
CA ALA A 1056 -4.23 14.25 -17.94
C ALA A 1056 -5.29 15.08 -17.20
N LYS A 1057 -4.88 16.19 -16.57
CA LYS A 1057 -5.80 17.09 -15.86
C LYS A 1057 -6.76 17.81 -16.80
N VAL A 1058 -6.24 18.32 -17.93
CA VAL A 1058 -7.06 19.00 -18.93
C VAL A 1058 -8.10 18.06 -19.50
N LEU A 1059 -7.68 16.89 -20.01
CA LEU A 1059 -8.61 15.91 -20.56
C LEU A 1059 -9.59 15.39 -19.51
N GLY A 1060 -9.14 15.15 -18.28
CA GLY A 1060 -10.01 14.74 -17.18
C GLY A 1060 -11.11 15.76 -16.90
N THR A 1061 -10.74 17.05 -16.79
CA THR A 1061 -11.68 18.15 -16.55
C THR A 1061 -12.64 18.33 -17.74
N CYS A 1062 -12.13 18.27 -18.98
CA CYS A 1062 -12.97 18.34 -20.17
C CYS A 1062 -13.97 17.19 -20.26
N LEU A 1063 -13.54 15.95 -19.95
CA LEU A 1063 -14.42 14.78 -19.93
C LEU A 1063 -15.46 14.88 -18.82
N GLU A 1064 -15.08 15.36 -17.63
CA GLU A 1064 -16.02 15.60 -16.53
C GLU A 1064 -17.09 16.63 -16.94
N THR A 1065 -16.67 17.78 -17.47
CA THR A 1065 -17.58 18.83 -17.95
C THR A 1065 -18.48 18.33 -19.10
N LEU A 1066 -17.96 17.47 -19.98
CA LEU A 1066 -18.70 16.93 -21.12
C LEU A 1066 -19.68 15.81 -20.73
N LEU A 1067 -19.28 14.89 -19.84
CA LEU A 1067 -20.06 13.70 -19.51
C LEU A 1067 -20.98 13.91 -18.31
N VAL A 1068 -20.53 14.66 -17.29
CA VAL A 1068 -21.28 14.96 -16.07
C VAL A 1068 -22.14 16.20 -16.27
N ASP A 1069 -21.52 17.35 -16.57
CA ASP A 1069 -22.23 18.64 -16.68
C ASP A 1069 -22.96 18.80 -18.02
N ARG A 1070 -22.66 17.93 -18.98
CA ARG A 1070 -23.22 17.93 -20.35
C ARG A 1070 -23.03 19.28 -21.06
N ASN A 1071 -21.91 19.95 -20.80
CA ASN A 1071 -21.62 21.28 -21.33
C ASN A 1071 -20.35 21.30 -22.20
N ALA A 1072 -20.53 21.15 -23.51
CA ALA A 1072 -19.43 21.14 -24.47
C ALA A 1072 -18.74 22.51 -24.59
N ASP A 1073 -19.49 23.61 -24.51
CA ASP A 1073 -18.94 24.96 -24.66
C ASP A 1073 -18.05 25.36 -23.47
N ALA A 1074 -18.44 24.96 -22.26
CA ALA A 1074 -17.62 25.14 -21.06
C ALA A 1074 -16.32 24.33 -21.15
N ALA A 1075 -16.38 23.07 -21.59
CA ALA A 1075 -15.20 22.24 -21.80
C ALA A 1075 -14.25 22.87 -22.85
N LEU A 1076 -14.80 23.39 -23.96
CA LEU A 1076 -14.03 24.08 -24.99
C LEU A 1076 -13.39 25.37 -24.47
N SER A 1077 -14.14 26.17 -23.71
CA SER A 1077 -13.66 27.43 -23.12
C SER A 1077 -12.54 27.18 -22.10
N PHE A 1078 -12.68 26.15 -21.27
CA PHE A 1078 -11.64 25.70 -20.35
C PHE A 1078 -10.37 25.27 -21.11
N ALA A 1079 -10.48 24.46 -22.16
CA ALA A 1079 -9.34 24.05 -22.96
C ALA A 1079 -8.62 25.26 -23.59
N LYS A 1080 -9.37 26.21 -24.17
CA LYS A 1080 -8.81 27.46 -24.73
C LYS A 1080 -8.06 28.27 -23.67
N LYS A 1081 -8.63 28.40 -22.47
CA LYS A 1081 -7.97 29.09 -21.35
C LYS A 1081 -6.65 28.43 -20.98
N VAL A 1082 -6.61 27.11 -20.83
CA VAL A 1082 -5.37 26.41 -20.48
C VAL A 1082 -4.31 26.53 -21.58
N ILE A 1083 -4.71 26.52 -22.87
CA ILE A 1083 -3.80 26.80 -23.99
C ILE A 1083 -3.22 28.22 -23.87
N SER A 1084 -4.05 29.21 -23.57
CA SER A 1084 -3.59 30.59 -23.35
C SER A 1084 -2.65 30.69 -22.14
N ASP A 1085 -2.98 30.05 -21.01
CA ASP A 1085 -2.13 30.04 -19.82
C ASP A 1085 -0.77 29.39 -20.12
N LEU A 1086 -0.75 28.32 -20.92
CA LEU A 1086 0.48 27.66 -21.36
C LEU A 1086 1.34 28.58 -22.24
N LEU A 1087 0.75 29.21 -23.27
CA LEU A 1087 1.47 30.11 -24.18
C LEU A 1087 1.97 31.39 -23.49
N CYS A 1088 1.31 31.81 -22.41
CA CYS A 1088 1.73 32.94 -21.59
C CYS A 1088 2.71 32.56 -20.45
N ASN A 1089 3.25 31.34 -20.41
CA ASN A 1089 4.14 30.84 -19.35
C ASN A 1089 3.54 30.94 -17.93
N ARG A 1090 2.22 30.75 -17.80
CA ARG A 1090 1.48 30.78 -16.51
C ARG A 1090 1.21 29.38 -15.94
N ILE A 1091 1.85 28.34 -16.49
CA ILE A 1091 1.72 26.95 -16.03
C ILE A 1091 2.97 26.55 -15.25
N ASP A 1092 2.76 26.00 -14.05
CA ASP A 1092 3.83 25.51 -13.19
C ASP A 1092 4.60 24.35 -13.83
N ILE A 1093 5.93 24.32 -13.64
CA ILE A 1093 6.82 23.32 -14.22
C ILE A 1093 6.44 21.89 -13.78
N SER A 1094 5.92 21.69 -12.57
CA SER A 1094 5.50 20.36 -12.11
C SER A 1094 4.40 19.75 -12.99
N MET A 1095 3.59 20.57 -13.66
CA MET A 1095 2.56 20.14 -14.60
C MET A 1095 3.12 19.69 -15.95
N LEU A 1096 4.39 20.02 -16.24
CA LEU A 1096 5.08 19.75 -17.50
C LEU A 1096 6.05 18.56 -17.41
N ILE A 1097 6.30 18.01 -16.21
CA ILE A 1097 7.20 16.86 -16.00
C ILE A 1097 6.68 15.63 -16.74
N ILE A 1098 7.56 14.99 -17.52
CA ILE A 1098 7.30 13.71 -18.19
C ILE A 1098 8.18 12.64 -17.55
N SER A 1099 7.58 11.48 -17.25
CA SER A 1099 8.29 10.34 -16.67
C SER A 1099 8.18 9.14 -17.60
N LYS A 1100 9.32 8.51 -17.91
CA LYS A 1100 9.40 7.27 -18.70
C LYS A 1100 10.26 6.25 -17.96
N GLU A 1101 9.90 4.98 -18.06
CA GLU A 1101 10.70 3.88 -17.51
C GLU A 1101 11.94 3.69 -18.39
N LEU A 1102 13.12 3.61 -17.76
CA LEU A 1102 14.37 3.28 -18.44
C LEU A 1102 14.46 1.76 -18.58
N THR A 1103 14.34 1.25 -19.81
CA THR A 1103 14.43 -0.17 -20.14
C THR A 1103 15.85 -0.55 -20.58
N LYS A 1104 16.13 -1.86 -20.73
CA LYS A 1104 17.44 -2.33 -21.22
C LYS A 1104 17.71 -1.82 -22.64
N ALA A 1105 18.98 -1.54 -22.92
CA ALA A 1105 19.41 -1.17 -24.28
C ALA A 1105 19.10 -2.33 -25.24
N GLY A 1106 18.31 -2.05 -26.29
CA GLY A 1106 17.89 -3.03 -27.30
C GLY A 1106 16.45 -3.52 -27.17
N ASP A 1107 15.77 -3.30 -26.04
CA ASP A 1107 14.33 -3.59 -25.89
C ASP A 1107 13.50 -2.44 -26.50
N LYS A 1108 13.18 -2.53 -27.80
CA LYS A 1108 12.17 -1.69 -28.47
C LYS A 1108 11.20 -2.54 -29.27
#